data_AF-N1UBZ0-F1
#
_entry.id   AF-N1UBZ0-F1
#
_cell.length_a   1.000
_cell.length_b   1.000
_cell.length_c   1.000
_cell.angle_alpha   90.00
_cell.angle_beta   90.00
_cell.angle_gamma   90.00
#
_symmetry.space_group_name_H-M   'P 1'
#
loop_
_entity.id
_entity.type
_entity.pdbx_description
1 polymer ?
#
loop_
_entity_poly.entity_id
_entity_poly.type
_entity_poly.pdbx_seq_one_letter_code
_entity_poly.pdbx_strand_id
1 'polypeptide(L)'
;METKEPNKISVNTAVEGKFRNLAIAGNYLYATCSEGLKIFDISNAASPVSHGTVPRFDKQEEQEIAIGEGVVATLSRDVCTLYSITNPARPTPLSYIQLNQSLQDYMEGLAIKGNILFLSTDERRIVCFDISDLANPRCVSSLQLPWNGERGYGDLRLLDDLIVMKISGGVWLVDVSDPQNPRSLAAFPIDQSLFPVRKGNKLYLIDECGIILILNLDTLEFEEKANTILMDGKKDEDYDPRRGIFLDEKLLLLSPKKISLLTQAEIPSYPDPTPHVFELEETLKEKIEEELAEVPEEFTAGLIILQRYRGSFRLILDTPRSFVGINSYREELIEIELELGDLSDSPYIKDSAENKNPAEIADPDSLNLFQLRLEDAYNELAQKILNWLPSSEEFLRIASGKVYICNRVNDKIELVNTFIDEEREWKPYRSEETEGSGGRSIDDLLSDFNVRERMTARAKEEPEVRERAHALAASGVLCALRIVEAIQEVDPTAAIETFQKTALTKSDCAEEAVEELAAYKDRPEVKIFLEDLIQTGRPNIQIEAALALGRADSDHVVELVKLLLKHDPSLESNGLYNDYEYDDLAIKATKAMQSRLGELQTHLLEWVRNNPNENRMGGIATSLFRSGYRILPPELVEQAKYGKSDEEYHTMLTGIPALDNQDWNQSEECEAERLFTGFRLAEYTMELRTKNDQDSSLWPPELPHEPWNASWSYVLDSAWSHLVNLGIANWFENALGNRARKSSEIYLPDRKLLSSLLKRYSGANDLEATLRITDYFITAPEGVFKKKEIDHATKLCSWARVQLGFAFAKEGNLKRAKELATAALTADPSDGTALFLDARLIWLESNSPDQCIERAKQNLEKLAPDDEIGHGRLLNLVGCALDELKDWDQAAVWFEKAWKAHSSDPTYLSNLAEAHHKRGAKEEASNAAQLAKRSGATTAILDEILGEKA
;
A
#
# COMPACT_ATOMS: atom_id res chain seq x y z
N MET A 1 -4.87 -44.84 21.04
CA MET A 1 -4.35 -45.44 19.79
C MET A 1 -2.90 -45.80 20.04
N GLU A 2 -2.48 -47.04 19.74
CA GLU A 2 -1.05 -47.40 19.79
C GLU A 2 -0.30 -46.61 18.71
N THR A 3 0.55 -45.67 19.14
CA THR A 3 1.26 -44.72 18.28
C THR A 3 2.46 -45.41 17.62
N LYS A 4 2.36 -45.66 16.31
CA LYS A 4 3.52 -45.97 15.47
C LYS A 4 4.43 -44.74 15.41
N GLU A 5 5.74 -44.95 15.48
CA GLU A 5 6.76 -43.92 15.26
C GLU A 5 6.44 -43.12 13.97
N PRO A 6 6.66 -41.79 13.93
CA PRO A 6 6.68 -41.05 12.68
C PRO A 6 7.78 -41.62 11.80
N ASN A 7 7.39 -42.48 10.85
CA ASN A 7 8.30 -43.00 9.86
C ASN A 7 8.78 -41.84 9.00
N LYS A 8 10.09 -41.69 8.86
CA LYS A 8 10.68 -40.86 7.81
C LYS A 8 10.12 -41.35 6.46
N ILE A 9 9.21 -40.58 5.86
CA ILE A 9 8.42 -41.03 4.71
C ILE A 9 9.29 -41.06 3.44
N SER A 10 10.19 -40.08 3.26
CA SER A 10 11.15 -40.04 2.15
C SER A 10 12.28 -39.02 2.39
N VAL A 11 13.29 -39.02 1.51
CA VAL A 11 14.24 -37.91 1.31
C VAL A 11 14.17 -37.53 -0.16
N ASN A 12 13.80 -36.29 -0.46
CA ASN A 12 13.84 -35.77 -1.83
C ASN A 12 15.07 -34.89 -2.00
N THR A 13 16.04 -35.34 -2.78
CA THR A 13 17.27 -34.58 -3.09
C THR A 13 17.12 -33.63 -4.27
N ALA A 14 15.93 -33.56 -4.91
CA ALA A 14 15.69 -32.73 -6.09
C ALA A 14 15.29 -31.28 -5.76
N VAL A 15 15.12 -30.94 -4.49
CA VAL A 15 14.83 -29.56 -4.05
C VAL A 15 16.16 -28.86 -3.72
N GLU A 16 16.73 -28.18 -4.71
CA GLU A 16 17.94 -27.37 -4.55
C GLU A 16 17.57 -25.93 -4.14
N GLY A 17 18.25 -25.40 -3.11
CA GLY A 17 18.08 -24.03 -2.63
C GLY A 17 18.58 -23.83 -1.20
N LYS A 18 18.93 -22.57 -0.85
CA LYS A 18 19.14 -22.15 0.54
C LYS A 18 17.88 -21.47 1.04
N PHE A 19 17.19 -22.09 1.99
CA PHE A 19 15.98 -21.55 2.62
C PHE A 19 16.31 -21.05 4.01
N ARG A 20 15.75 -19.88 4.39
CA ARG A 20 15.99 -19.27 5.70
C ARG A 20 14.93 -19.69 6.70
N ASN A 21 13.66 -19.48 6.35
CA ASN A 21 12.54 -19.85 7.19
C ASN A 21 11.42 -20.49 6.36
N LEU A 22 10.53 -21.22 7.03
CA LEU A 22 9.52 -22.09 6.44
C LEU A 22 8.18 -21.89 7.16
N ALA A 23 7.09 -21.82 6.39
CA ALA A 23 5.75 -21.89 6.97
C ALA A 23 4.80 -22.72 6.12
N ILE A 24 3.80 -23.33 6.75
CA ILE A 24 2.84 -24.24 6.11
C ILE A 24 1.44 -23.62 6.19
N ALA A 25 0.75 -23.56 5.06
CA ALA A 25 -0.69 -23.29 5.01
C ALA A 25 -1.38 -24.39 4.19
N GLY A 26 -2.19 -25.21 4.87
CA GLY A 26 -2.83 -26.37 4.24
C GLY A 26 -1.81 -27.34 3.65
N ASN A 27 -1.95 -27.63 2.34
CA ASN A 27 -1.07 -28.53 1.60
C ASN A 27 0.14 -27.82 0.97
N TYR A 28 0.45 -26.58 1.36
CA TYR A 28 1.53 -25.81 0.78
C TYR A 28 2.56 -25.41 1.83
N LEU A 29 3.83 -25.54 1.46
CA LEU A 29 4.99 -25.08 2.20
C LEU A 29 5.58 -23.87 1.48
N TYR A 30 5.69 -22.76 2.21
CA TYR A 30 6.33 -21.53 1.76
C TYR A 30 7.70 -21.42 2.41
N ALA A 31 8.69 -21.02 1.64
CA ALA A 31 10.08 -20.98 2.06
C ALA A 31 10.74 -19.69 1.60
N THR A 32 11.27 -18.90 2.55
CA THR A 32 12.01 -17.69 2.21
C THR A 32 13.40 -18.05 1.67
N CYS A 33 13.80 -17.46 0.54
CA CYS A 33 15.11 -17.65 -0.06
C CYS A 33 15.64 -16.34 -0.67
N SER A 34 16.87 -16.36 -1.18
CA SER A 34 17.50 -15.19 -1.79
C SER A 34 16.78 -14.66 -3.04
N GLU A 35 15.93 -15.48 -3.66
CA GLU A 35 15.15 -15.15 -4.86
C GLU A 35 13.71 -14.68 -4.51
N GLY A 36 13.32 -14.70 -3.24
CA GLY A 36 11.96 -14.37 -2.76
C GLY A 36 11.29 -15.54 -2.02
N LEU A 37 9.97 -15.68 -2.16
CA LEU A 37 9.19 -16.72 -1.51
C LEU A 37 9.01 -17.93 -2.42
N LYS A 38 9.63 -19.06 -2.08
CA LYS A 38 9.52 -20.32 -2.83
C LYS A 38 8.36 -21.17 -2.32
N ILE A 39 7.60 -21.78 -3.25
CA ILE A 39 6.37 -22.50 -2.93
C ILE A 39 6.49 -23.97 -3.31
N PHE A 40 6.09 -24.84 -2.38
CA PHE A 40 6.01 -26.27 -2.58
C PHE A 40 4.62 -26.79 -2.27
N ASP A 41 4.03 -27.56 -3.18
CA ASP A 41 2.91 -28.43 -2.87
C ASP A 41 3.43 -29.68 -2.14
N ILE A 42 2.92 -29.86 -0.93
CA ILE A 42 3.22 -30.95 -0.01
C ILE A 42 2.02 -31.90 0.19
N SER A 43 1.00 -31.84 -0.69
CA SER A 43 -0.15 -32.78 -0.70
C SER A 43 0.30 -34.24 -0.69
N ASN A 44 1.43 -34.53 -1.36
CA ASN A 44 2.19 -35.75 -1.16
C ASN A 44 3.51 -35.42 -0.46
N ALA A 45 3.52 -35.49 0.87
CA ALA A 45 4.72 -35.22 1.67
C ALA A 45 5.92 -36.12 1.33
N ALA A 46 5.69 -37.30 0.72
CA ALA A 46 6.77 -38.16 0.25
C ALA A 46 7.45 -37.63 -1.03
N SER A 47 6.77 -36.78 -1.79
CA SER A 47 7.23 -36.24 -3.07
C SER A 47 6.72 -34.81 -3.29
N PRO A 48 7.26 -33.82 -2.54
CA PRO A 48 6.86 -32.43 -2.68
C PRO A 48 7.18 -31.88 -4.09
N VAL A 49 6.31 -31.01 -4.61
CA VAL A 49 6.42 -30.43 -5.96
C VAL A 49 6.60 -28.92 -5.85
N SER A 50 7.67 -28.38 -6.45
CA SER A 50 7.91 -26.93 -6.50
C SER A 50 6.95 -26.26 -7.49
N HIS A 51 6.22 -25.23 -7.06
CA HIS A 51 5.34 -24.42 -7.91
C HIS A 51 6.00 -23.15 -8.47
N GLY A 52 7.18 -22.78 -7.95
CA GLY A 52 7.94 -21.62 -8.41
C GLY A 52 8.40 -20.75 -7.24
N THR A 53 8.91 -19.57 -7.57
CA THR A 53 9.31 -18.54 -6.60
C THR A 53 8.58 -17.25 -6.95
N VAL A 54 7.99 -16.59 -5.95
CA VAL A 54 7.41 -15.26 -6.07
C VAL A 54 8.47 -14.24 -5.64
N PRO A 55 8.76 -13.19 -6.44
CA PRO A 55 9.80 -12.22 -6.11
C PRO A 55 9.41 -11.34 -4.92
N ARG A 56 10.41 -10.89 -4.17
CA ARG A 56 10.30 -9.92 -3.06
C ARG A 56 10.25 -8.46 -3.55
N PHE A 57 9.73 -7.54 -2.74
CA PHE A 57 9.67 -6.11 -3.05
C PHE A 57 11.02 -5.38 -2.97
N ASP A 58 11.97 -5.89 -2.20
CA ASP A 58 13.24 -5.24 -1.92
C ASP A 58 14.46 -6.09 -2.35
N LYS A 59 15.67 -5.57 -2.11
CA LYS A 59 16.92 -6.26 -2.44
C LYS A 59 17.49 -7.08 -1.27
N GLN A 60 16.87 -7.06 -0.08
CA GLN A 60 17.38 -7.76 1.10
C GLN A 60 16.73 -9.13 1.28
N GLU A 61 17.50 -10.09 1.81
CA GLU A 61 16.98 -11.43 2.08
C GLU A 61 15.91 -11.37 3.18
N GLU A 62 14.73 -11.92 2.89
CA GLU A 62 13.68 -12.13 3.88
C GLU A 62 14.18 -13.13 4.93
N GLN A 63 14.05 -12.75 6.19
CA GLN A 63 14.55 -13.50 7.35
C GLN A 63 13.42 -14.27 8.03
N GLU A 64 12.24 -13.67 8.15
CA GLU A 64 11.10 -14.25 8.86
C GLU A 64 9.88 -14.43 7.97
N ILE A 65 8.99 -15.36 8.39
CA ILE A 65 7.73 -15.68 7.71
C ILE A 65 6.66 -16.05 8.74
N ALA A 66 5.44 -15.54 8.57
CA ALA A 66 4.27 -16.02 9.31
C ALA A 66 3.06 -16.20 8.40
N ILE A 67 2.12 -17.00 8.87
CA ILE A 67 0.89 -17.37 8.17
C ILE A 67 -0.30 -16.92 8.99
N GLY A 68 -1.24 -16.24 8.34
CA GLY A 68 -2.58 -15.99 8.83
C GLY A 68 -3.63 -16.67 7.96
N GLU A 69 -4.90 -16.41 8.24
CA GLU A 69 -5.98 -16.90 7.39
C GLU A 69 -5.93 -16.18 6.03
N GLY A 70 -5.61 -16.92 4.96
CA GLY A 70 -5.54 -16.36 3.61
C GLY A 70 -4.33 -15.44 3.33
N VAL A 71 -3.36 -15.34 4.26
CA VAL A 71 -2.18 -14.46 4.12
C VAL A 71 -0.87 -15.17 4.51
N VAL A 72 0.20 -14.88 3.77
CA VAL A 72 1.60 -15.06 4.20
C VAL A 72 2.21 -13.68 4.38
N ALA A 73 2.86 -13.43 5.51
CA ALA A 73 3.72 -12.27 5.68
C ALA A 73 5.18 -12.70 5.71
N THR A 74 6.05 -11.98 5.02
CA THR A 74 7.51 -12.15 5.12
C THR A 74 8.13 -10.87 5.65
N LEU A 75 9.29 -10.98 6.28
CA LEU A 75 10.00 -9.82 6.82
C LEU A 75 11.44 -9.82 6.35
N SER A 76 11.84 -8.71 5.74
CA SER A 76 13.23 -8.28 5.62
C SER A 76 13.51 -7.25 6.72
N ARG A 77 14.77 -6.83 6.87
CA ARG A 77 15.18 -5.84 7.88
C ARG A 77 14.33 -4.56 7.87
N ASP A 78 13.95 -4.08 6.68
CA ASP A 78 13.32 -2.77 6.49
C ASP A 78 11.87 -2.87 5.98
N VAL A 79 11.45 -4.03 5.48
CA VAL A 79 10.17 -4.21 4.80
C VAL A 79 9.50 -5.51 5.22
N CYS A 80 8.25 -5.43 5.69
CA CYS A 80 7.37 -6.58 5.80
C CYS A 80 6.47 -6.67 4.56
N THR A 81 6.47 -7.80 3.86
CA THR A 81 5.65 -8.02 2.66
C THR A 81 4.44 -8.89 2.99
N LEU A 82 3.25 -8.49 2.53
CA LEU A 82 2.01 -9.27 2.66
C LEU A 82 1.64 -9.91 1.32
N TYR A 83 1.49 -11.24 1.32
CA TYR A 83 1.02 -12.03 0.20
C TYR A 83 -0.36 -12.59 0.51
N SER A 84 -1.32 -12.43 -0.40
CA SER A 84 -2.53 -13.25 -0.38
C SER A 84 -2.19 -14.67 -0.81
N ILE A 85 -2.69 -15.64 -0.06
CA ILE A 85 -2.68 -17.07 -0.41
C ILE A 85 -4.07 -17.60 -0.69
N THR A 86 -4.98 -16.76 -1.22
CA THR A 86 -6.26 -17.22 -1.78
C THR A 86 -6.04 -18.35 -2.80
N ASN A 87 -4.98 -18.24 -3.62
CA ASN A 87 -4.40 -19.37 -4.33
C ASN A 87 -3.07 -19.77 -3.68
N PRO A 88 -3.03 -20.82 -2.85
CA PRO A 88 -1.81 -21.20 -2.13
C PRO A 88 -0.70 -21.76 -3.05
N ALA A 89 -1.03 -22.21 -4.26
CA ALA A 89 -0.03 -22.59 -5.26
C ALA A 89 0.63 -21.37 -5.93
N ARG A 90 0.00 -20.20 -5.84
CA ARG A 90 0.44 -18.93 -6.45
C ARG A 90 0.13 -17.74 -5.53
N PRO A 91 0.89 -17.57 -4.43
CA PRO A 91 0.76 -16.39 -3.58
C PRO A 91 0.91 -15.11 -4.39
N THR A 92 0.05 -14.13 -4.11
CA THR A 92 0.07 -12.83 -4.79
C THR A 92 0.53 -11.76 -3.81
N PRO A 93 1.66 -11.07 -4.03
CA PRO A 93 2.06 -9.96 -3.18
C PRO A 93 1.04 -8.81 -3.33
N LEU A 94 0.48 -8.34 -2.22
CA LEU A 94 -0.57 -7.31 -2.22
C LEU A 94 -0.08 -5.95 -1.73
N SER A 95 0.72 -5.93 -0.67
CA SER A 95 1.23 -4.69 -0.08
C SER A 95 2.51 -4.95 0.72
N TYR A 96 3.10 -3.86 1.24
CA TYR A 96 4.22 -3.91 2.16
C TYR A 96 4.10 -2.86 3.26
N ILE A 97 4.74 -3.12 4.39
CA ILE A 97 4.82 -2.22 5.53
C ILE A 97 6.27 -1.82 5.72
N GLN A 98 6.51 -0.52 5.81
CA GLN A 98 7.80 0.09 6.14
C GLN A 98 7.59 1.07 7.30
N LEU A 99 8.42 0.95 8.34
CA LEU A 99 8.42 1.89 9.46
C LEU A 99 9.30 3.11 9.10
N ASN A 100 8.94 4.28 9.64
CA ASN A 100 9.38 5.62 9.20
C ASN A 100 10.89 5.76 8.95
N GLN A 101 11.29 6.24 7.76
CA GLN A 101 12.70 6.31 7.31
C GLN A 101 13.59 7.25 8.15
N SER A 102 13.00 8.16 8.94
CA SER A 102 13.73 9.13 9.75
C SER A 102 14.28 8.59 11.08
N LEU A 103 13.80 7.44 11.56
CA LEU A 103 14.13 6.92 12.90
C LEU A 103 15.12 5.73 12.90
N GLN A 104 15.47 5.16 11.75
CA GLN A 104 16.34 3.97 11.63
C GLN A 104 15.82 2.71 12.36
N ASP A 105 14.51 2.61 12.64
CA ASP A 105 13.91 1.42 13.25
C ASP A 105 14.06 0.19 12.35
N TYR A 106 14.72 -0.85 12.85
CA TYR A 106 14.78 -2.16 12.20
C TYR A 106 13.69 -3.07 12.73
N MET A 107 13.08 -3.85 11.84
CA MET A 107 12.11 -4.87 12.20
C MET A 107 12.83 -6.22 12.34
N GLU A 108 12.54 -6.94 13.42
CA GLU A 108 13.28 -8.16 13.81
C GLU A 108 12.41 -9.42 13.87
N GLY A 109 11.09 -9.28 14.08
CA GLY A 109 10.18 -10.40 14.22
C GLY A 109 8.76 -10.08 13.77
N LEU A 110 8.02 -11.11 13.37
CA LEU A 110 6.65 -10.97 12.87
C LEU A 110 5.74 -12.10 13.36
N ALA A 111 4.48 -11.80 13.67
CA ALA A 111 3.47 -12.80 14.00
C ALA A 111 2.08 -12.35 13.54
N ILE A 112 1.15 -13.29 13.27
CA ILE A 112 -0.22 -12.96 12.85
C ILE A 112 -1.23 -13.66 13.75
N LYS A 113 -2.17 -12.90 14.35
CA LYS A 113 -3.33 -13.42 15.07
C LYS A 113 -4.62 -12.86 14.46
N GLY A 114 -5.42 -13.72 13.84
CA GLY A 114 -6.60 -13.28 13.08
C GLY A 114 -6.17 -12.28 11.99
N ASN A 115 -6.74 -11.08 12.03
CA ASN A 115 -6.42 -10.00 11.10
C ASN A 115 -5.41 -8.99 11.65
N ILE A 116 -4.70 -9.28 12.75
CA ILE A 116 -3.66 -8.38 13.26
C ILE A 116 -2.28 -8.99 13.02
N LEU A 117 -1.43 -8.23 12.34
CA LEU A 117 0.01 -8.46 12.20
C LEU A 117 0.74 -7.71 13.31
N PHE A 118 1.61 -8.43 14.03
CA PHE A 118 2.52 -7.89 15.03
C PHE A 118 3.92 -7.83 14.45
N LEU A 119 4.58 -6.68 14.60
CA LEU A 119 5.96 -6.47 14.19
C LEU A 119 6.78 -6.00 15.39
N SER A 120 7.87 -6.69 15.72
CA SER A 120 8.82 -6.23 16.73
C SER A 120 9.89 -5.34 16.09
N THR A 121 10.27 -4.27 16.80
CA THR A 121 11.33 -3.35 16.38
C THR A 121 12.52 -3.39 17.33
N ASP A 122 13.69 -2.98 16.83
CA ASP A 122 14.89 -2.78 17.65
C ASP A 122 14.73 -1.62 18.66
N GLU A 123 13.76 -0.73 18.44
CA GLU A 123 13.28 0.29 19.37
C GLU A 123 12.29 -0.23 20.44
N ARG A 124 12.28 -1.54 20.74
CA ARG A 124 11.55 -2.10 21.90
C ARG A 124 10.02 -1.95 21.76
N ARG A 125 9.52 -1.92 20.53
CA ARG A 125 8.09 -1.78 20.24
C ARG A 125 7.54 -3.02 19.57
N ILE A 126 6.32 -3.40 19.94
CA ILE A 126 5.47 -4.23 19.09
C ILE A 126 4.48 -3.30 18.41
N VAL A 127 4.59 -3.15 17.10
CA VAL A 127 3.67 -2.37 16.28
C VAL A 127 2.63 -3.31 15.70
N CYS A 128 1.36 -2.96 15.86
CA CYS A 128 0.24 -3.79 15.43
C CYS A 128 -0.43 -3.17 14.21
N PHE A 129 -0.61 -3.97 13.17
CA PHE A 129 -1.30 -3.58 11.94
C PHE A 129 -2.56 -4.42 11.76
N ASP A 130 -3.70 -3.76 11.55
CA ASP A 130 -4.88 -4.41 10.99
C ASP A 130 -4.63 -4.68 9.50
N ILE A 131 -4.66 -5.97 9.17
CA ILE A 131 -4.45 -6.53 7.84
C ILE A 131 -5.74 -7.14 7.27
N SER A 132 -6.92 -6.73 7.76
CA SER A 132 -8.23 -7.14 7.22
C SER A 132 -8.38 -6.75 5.74
N ASP A 133 -7.80 -5.62 5.34
CA ASP A 133 -7.55 -5.27 3.93
C ASP A 133 -6.05 -5.41 3.65
N LEU A 134 -5.67 -6.54 3.07
CA LEU A 134 -4.28 -6.87 2.77
C LEU A 134 -3.62 -5.89 1.78
N ALA A 135 -4.40 -5.12 1.01
CA ALA A 135 -3.86 -4.09 0.12
C ALA A 135 -3.56 -2.78 0.88
N ASN A 136 -4.23 -2.53 2.00
CA ASN A 136 -4.12 -1.30 2.78
C ASN A 136 -3.99 -1.59 4.29
N PRO A 137 -2.86 -2.18 4.75
CA PRO A 137 -2.65 -2.44 6.16
C PRO A 137 -2.61 -1.13 6.97
N ARG A 138 -3.27 -1.10 8.13
CA ARG A 138 -3.37 0.10 8.99
C ARG A 138 -2.76 -0.15 10.35
N CYS A 139 -1.85 0.73 10.78
CA CYS A 139 -1.35 0.70 12.16
C CYS A 139 -2.51 1.00 13.12
N VAL A 140 -2.78 0.08 14.05
CA VAL A 140 -3.88 0.21 15.03
C VAL A 140 -3.39 0.48 16.44
N SER A 141 -2.18 0.02 16.78
CA SER A 141 -1.57 0.28 18.08
C SER A 141 -0.07 0.04 18.07
N SER A 142 0.60 0.51 19.12
CA SER A 142 2.00 0.21 19.39
C SER A 142 2.19 0.03 20.89
N LEU A 143 2.79 -1.09 21.30
CA LEU A 143 3.18 -1.37 22.67
C LEU A 143 4.68 -1.15 22.83
N GLN A 144 5.06 -0.17 23.63
CA GLN A 144 6.44 0.06 24.05
C GLN A 144 6.74 -0.82 25.27
N LEU A 145 7.81 -1.60 25.22
CA LEU A 145 8.23 -2.45 26.33
C LEU A 145 9.25 -1.71 27.23
N PRO A 146 9.15 -1.83 28.57
CA PRO A 146 9.92 -1.02 29.53
C PRO A 146 11.43 -1.36 29.66
N TRP A 147 12.04 -2.04 28.67
CA TRP A 147 13.44 -2.49 28.74
C TRP A 147 14.48 -1.42 28.44
N ASN A 148 15.62 -1.43 29.14
CA ASN A 148 16.71 -0.44 29.03
C ASN A 148 18.07 -1.02 28.56
N GLY A 149 18.15 -2.32 28.23
CA GLY A 149 19.38 -2.94 27.74
C GLY A 149 19.72 -2.61 26.28
N GLU A 150 20.96 -2.93 25.88
CA GLU A 150 21.41 -2.80 24.49
C GLU A 150 20.92 -3.98 23.64
N ARG A 151 20.34 -3.68 22.46
CA ARG A 151 20.04 -4.57 21.32
C ARG A 151 19.88 -6.07 21.62
N GLY A 152 18.66 -6.59 21.52
CA GLY A 152 18.43 -8.03 21.57
C GLY A 152 16.97 -8.46 21.42
N TYR A 153 16.18 -7.77 20.59
CA TYR A 153 14.81 -8.18 20.31
C TYR A 153 14.81 -9.22 19.20
N GLY A 154 14.18 -10.35 19.47
CA GLY A 154 14.14 -11.48 18.54
C GLY A 154 12.76 -11.76 17.97
N ASP A 155 12.70 -12.93 17.34
CA ASP A 155 11.54 -13.60 16.78
C ASP A 155 10.32 -13.56 17.73
N LEU A 156 9.14 -13.34 17.13
CA LEU A 156 7.86 -13.27 17.83
C LEU A 156 7.15 -14.61 17.72
N ARG A 157 6.98 -15.30 18.85
CA ARG A 157 6.26 -16.56 18.87
C ARG A 157 4.86 -16.41 19.43
N LEU A 158 3.87 -16.49 18.54
CA LEU A 158 2.46 -16.50 18.93
C LEU A 158 2.03 -17.90 19.42
N LEU A 159 1.47 -17.94 20.63
CA LEU A 159 0.92 -19.11 21.30
C LEU A 159 -0.52 -18.79 21.74
N ASP A 160 -1.44 -18.96 20.80
CA ASP A 160 -2.86 -18.61 20.92
C ASP A 160 -3.07 -17.09 21.15
N ASP A 161 -3.28 -16.69 22.40
CA ASP A 161 -3.46 -15.33 22.90
C ASP A 161 -2.22 -14.76 23.60
N LEU A 162 -1.07 -15.42 23.48
CA LEU A 162 0.18 -15.00 24.11
C LEU A 162 1.29 -14.88 23.07
N ILE A 163 1.95 -13.72 22.99
CA ILE A 163 3.22 -13.58 22.28
C ILE A 163 4.35 -13.79 23.28
N VAL A 164 5.27 -14.68 22.93
CA VAL A 164 6.55 -14.86 23.63
C VAL A 164 7.64 -14.28 22.75
N MET A 165 8.24 -13.20 23.22
CA MET A 165 9.32 -12.51 22.53
C MET A 165 10.64 -12.83 23.20
N LYS A 166 11.65 -13.18 22.41
CA LYS A 166 13.02 -13.33 22.91
C LYS A 166 13.62 -11.95 23.17
N ILE A 167 14.23 -11.77 24.34
CA ILE A 167 15.01 -10.59 24.71
C ILE A 167 16.45 -11.00 25.08
N SER A 168 17.38 -10.05 25.10
CA SER A 168 18.72 -10.32 25.63
C SER A 168 18.61 -10.71 27.12
N GLY A 169 19.03 -11.93 27.46
CA GLY A 169 18.99 -12.46 28.83
C GLY A 169 17.66 -13.09 29.26
N GLY A 170 16.68 -13.26 28.36
CA GLY A 170 15.41 -13.88 28.76
C GLY A 170 14.29 -13.91 27.72
N VAL A 171 13.06 -14.01 28.23
CA VAL A 171 11.81 -13.95 27.43
C VAL A 171 10.86 -12.91 28.00
N TRP A 172 10.12 -12.24 27.11
CA TRP A 172 9.03 -11.34 27.44
C TRP A 172 7.70 -11.93 27.00
N LEU A 173 6.72 -11.88 27.89
CA LEU A 173 5.36 -12.34 27.66
C LEU A 173 4.44 -11.15 27.39
N VAL A 174 3.70 -11.22 26.30
CA VAL A 174 2.75 -10.19 25.89
C VAL A 174 1.39 -10.86 25.67
N ASP A 175 0.39 -10.42 26.42
CA ASP A 175 -1.00 -10.79 26.25
C ASP A 175 -1.54 -10.12 24.98
N VAL A 176 -2.04 -10.94 24.06
CA VAL A 176 -2.69 -10.50 22.83
C VAL A 176 -4.11 -11.06 22.73
N SER A 177 -4.74 -11.32 23.88
CA SER A 177 -6.15 -11.73 23.97
C SER A 177 -7.06 -10.77 23.20
N ASP A 178 -6.83 -9.46 23.37
CA ASP A 178 -7.25 -8.42 22.42
C ASP A 178 -6.08 -8.09 21.48
N PRO A 179 -6.10 -8.57 20.22
CA PRO A 179 -5.02 -8.35 19.28
C PRO A 179 -4.80 -6.87 18.93
N GLN A 180 -5.82 -6.02 19.06
CA GLN A 180 -5.69 -4.58 18.77
C GLN A 180 -5.06 -3.81 19.93
N ASN A 181 -5.13 -4.36 21.15
CA ASN A 181 -4.61 -3.74 22.36
C ASN A 181 -3.71 -4.73 23.12
N PRO A 182 -2.51 -5.05 22.59
CA PRO A 182 -1.57 -5.94 23.26
C PRO A 182 -1.11 -5.35 24.60
N ARG A 183 -0.91 -6.20 25.60
CA ARG A 183 -0.52 -5.81 26.96
C ARG A 183 0.73 -6.57 27.43
N SER A 184 1.70 -5.87 27.99
CA SER A 184 2.83 -6.49 28.67
C SER A 184 2.33 -7.34 29.85
N LEU A 185 2.83 -8.57 29.98
CA LEU A 185 2.54 -9.43 31.14
C LEU A 185 3.72 -9.50 32.11
N ALA A 186 4.85 -10.01 31.64
CA ALA A 186 6.01 -10.26 32.47
C ALA A 186 7.24 -10.59 31.63
N ALA A 187 8.42 -10.36 32.22
CA ALA A 187 9.70 -10.80 31.69
C ALA A 187 10.36 -11.81 32.65
N PHE A 188 11.10 -12.78 32.11
CA PHE A 188 11.75 -13.85 32.89
C PHE A 188 13.23 -14.01 32.52
N PRO A 189 14.14 -14.06 33.53
CA PRO A 189 15.58 -14.24 33.32
C PRO A 189 15.87 -15.68 32.96
N ILE A 190 16.25 -15.89 31.71
CA ILE A 190 16.58 -17.23 31.25
C ILE A 190 17.76 -17.13 30.30
N ASP A 191 18.88 -17.65 30.78
CA ASP A 191 20.22 -17.46 30.26
C ASP A 191 20.50 -18.24 28.94
N GLN A 192 19.48 -18.90 28.37
CA GLN A 192 19.62 -19.76 27.19
C GLN A 192 18.49 -19.54 26.18
N SER A 193 18.76 -19.88 24.91
CA SER A 193 17.76 -19.82 23.83
C SER A 193 16.66 -20.86 24.08
N LEU A 194 15.43 -20.41 24.31
CA LEU A 194 14.29 -21.26 24.66
C LEU A 194 13.26 -21.39 23.54
N PHE A 195 12.63 -22.55 23.46
CA PHE A 195 11.47 -22.82 22.62
C PHE A 195 10.21 -22.83 23.49
N PRO A 196 9.33 -21.82 23.34
CA PRO A 196 8.12 -21.72 24.15
C PRO A 196 6.99 -22.57 23.55
N VAL A 197 6.29 -23.29 24.41
CA VAL A 197 5.12 -24.12 24.08
C VAL A 197 4.04 -23.89 25.13
N ARG A 198 2.82 -23.51 24.72
CA ARG A 198 1.70 -23.31 25.63
C ARG A 198 0.78 -24.53 25.64
N LYS A 199 0.27 -24.91 26.81
CA LYS A 199 -0.81 -25.89 26.96
C LYS A 199 -1.75 -25.44 28.08
N GLY A 200 -2.92 -24.94 27.69
CA GLY A 200 -3.86 -24.33 28.62
C GLY A 200 -3.21 -23.16 29.36
N ASN A 201 -3.25 -23.22 30.69
CA ASN A 201 -2.69 -22.19 31.56
C ASN A 201 -1.19 -22.39 31.90
N LYS A 202 -0.47 -23.21 31.14
CA LYS A 202 0.96 -23.44 31.36
C LYS A 202 1.78 -23.09 30.13
N LEU A 203 2.93 -22.44 30.35
CA LEU A 203 3.95 -22.18 29.34
C LEU A 203 5.22 -22.98 29.67
N TYR A 204 5.61 -23.83 28.73
CA TYR A 204 6.81 -24.65 28.80
C TYR A 204 7.91 -23.97 27.99
N LEU A 205 9.07 -23.72 28.59
CA LEU A 205 10.22 -23.10 27.95
C LEU A 205 11.37 -24.09 27.89
N ILE A 206 11.82 -24.46 26.68
CA ILE A 206 12.77 -25.57 26.46
C ILE A 206 14.10 -25.06 25.93
N ASP A 207 15.22 -25.30 26.61
CA ASP A 207 16.54 -24.80 26.16
C ASP A 207 17.27 -25.70 25.15
N GLU A 208 18.42 -25.20 24.67
CA GLU A 208 19.30 -25.93 23.75
C GLU A 208 19.95 -27.19 24.35
N CYS A 209 19.91 -27.34 25.67
CA CYS A 209 20.40 -28.50 26.40
C CYS A 209 19.28 -29.50 26.75
N GLY A 210 18.02 -29.17 26.44
CA GLY A 210 16.83 -29.97 26.73
C GLY A 210 16.22 -29.75 28.13
N ILE A 211 16.61 -28.68 28.83
CA ILE A 211 15.99 -28.24 30.10
C ILE A 211 14.62 -27.65 29.80
N ILE A 212 13.61 -28.01 30.59
CA ILE A 212 12.25 -27.50 30.48
C ILE A 212 11.89 -26.73 31.76
N LEU A 213 11.52 -25.47 31.61
CA LEU A 213 10.93 -24.64 32.66
C LEU A 213 9.41 -24.57 32.44
N ILE A 214 8.63 -24.65 33.51
CA ILE A 214 7.16 -24.61 33.45
C ILE A 214 6.68 -23.39 34.21
N LEU A 215 6.07 -22.46 33.50
CA LEU A 215 5.46 -21.25 34.02
C LEU A 215 3.94 -21.41 34.07
N ASN A 216 3.34 -21.12 35.21
CA ASN A 216 1.89 -20.96 35.32
C ASN A 216 1.51 -19.55 34.82
N LEU A 217 0.62 -19.45 33.84
CA LEU A 217 0.25 -18.18 33.22
C LEU A 217 -0.77 -17.37 34.05
N ASP A 218 -1.49 -17.99 34.99
CA ASP A 218 -2.41 -17.29 35.91
C ASP A 218 -1.63 -16.61 37.04
N THR A 219 -0.59 -17.26 37.55
CA THR A 219 0.22 -16.73 38.67
C THR A 219 1.52 -16.09 38.23
N LEU A 220 1.95 -16.32 36.98
CA LEU A 220 3.26 -15.90 36.46
C LEU A 220 4.44 -16.41 37.31
N GLU A 221 4.26 -17.56 37.96
CA GLU A 221 5.26 -18.24 38.78
C GLU A 221 5.69 -19.58 38.16
N PHE A 222 6.96 -19.94 38.38
CA PHE A 222 7.51 -21.22 37.94
C PHE A 222 7.14 -22.36 38.90
N GLU A 223 6.82 -23.55 38.38
CA GLU A 223 6.44 -24.70 39.20
C GLU A 223 7.67 -25.41 39.84
N GLU A 224 7.67 -25.56 41.17
CA GLU A 224 8.81 -26.04 41.96
C GLU A 224 9.28 -27.50 41.68
N LYS A 225 8.52 -28.42 41.02
CA LYS A 225 8.91 -29.87 40.87
C LYS A 225 8.40 -30.66 39.62
N ALA A 226 9.29 -31.47 38.98
CA ALA A 226 9.22 -32.68 38.08
C ALA A 226 10.28 -32.87 36.90
N ASN A 227 11.44 -33.55 37.14
CA ASN A 227 12.47 -34.48 36.45
C ASN A 227 13.39 -34.32 35.16
N THR A 228 14.72 -34.06 35.23
CA THR A 228 15.66 -33.94 34.05
C THR A 228 16.01 -35.26 33.34
N ILE A 229 16.41 -35.26 32.06
CA ILE A 229 17.30 -36.29 31.48
C ILE A 229 18.57 -35.65 30.89
N LEU A 230 19.73 -35.96 31.48
CA LEU A 230 21.03 -35.83 30.83
C LEU A 230 21.24 -37.01 29.87
N MET A 231 21.47 -36.77 28.58
CA MET A 231 22.14 -37.76 27.74
C MET A 231 23.65 -37.66 28.01
N ASP A 232 24.16 -38.55 28.87
CA ASP A 232 25.59 -38.87 29.08
C ASP A 232 26.58 -37.71 29.35
N GLY A 233 26.09 -36.50 29.68
CA GLY A 233 26.93 -35.33 29.95
C GLY A 233 27.71 -34.82 28.73
N LYS A 234 27.28 -35.18 27.52
CA LYS A 234 27.90 -34.71 26.26
C LYS A 234 26.85 -34.02 25.40
N LYS A 235 27.17 -32.82 24.91
CA LYS A 235 26.39 -32.08 23.91
C LYS A 235 26.21 -33.00 22.69
N ASP A 236 24.97 -33.38 22.37
CA ASP A 236 24.68 -34.10 21.13
C ASP A 236 24.68 -33.07 19.98
N GLU A 237 25.66 -33.16 19.08
CA GLU A 237 25.83 -32.21 17.97
C GLU A 237 24.68 -32.29 16.93
N ASP A 238 23.84 -33.34 16.99
CA ASP A 238 22.72 -33.58 16.07
C ASP A 238 21.34 -33.05 16.61
N TYR A 239 21.34 -32.24 17.68
CA TYR A 239 20.12 -31.71 18.34
C TYR A 239 19.54 -30.46 17.64
N ASP A 240 18.24 -30.48 17.33
CA ASP A 240 17.50 -29.29 16.88
C ASP A 240 16.23 -29.08 17.74
N PRO A 241 16.26 -28.15 18.71
CA PRO A 241 15.15 -27.90 19.62
C PRO A 241 13.90 -27.30 18.93
N ARG A 242 14.00 -26.88 17.66
CA ARG A 242 12.87 -26.40 16.84
C ARG A 242 11.87 -27.50 16.46
N ARG A 243 12.17 -28.78 16.71
CA ARG A 243 11.41 -29.94 16.19
C ARG A 243 10.62 -30.72 17.26
N GLY A 244 10.22 -30.06 18.34
CA GLY A 244 9.41 -30.66 19.42
C GLY A 244 7.90 -30.53 19.20
N ILE A 245 7.12 -31.59 19.46
CA ILE A 245 5.66 -31.59 19.41
C ILE A 245 5.10 -32.20 20.71
N PHE A 246 4.08 -31.59 21.31
CA PHE A 246 3.37 -32.17 22.45
C PHE A 246 2.27 -33.14 21.94
N LEU A 247 2.28 -34.39 22.42
CA LEU A 247 1.17 -35.34 22.27
C LEU A 247 0.64 -35.68 23.67
N ASP A 248 -0.57 -35.24 23.98
CA ASP A 248 -1.20 -35.34 25.31
C ASP A 248 -0.35 -34.69 26.43
N GLU A 249 0.07 -35.44 27.45
CA GLU A 249 0.92 -35.00 28.58
C GLU A 249 2.43 -35.18 28.30
N LYS A 250 2.83 -35.45 27.05
CA LYS A 250 4.22 -35.81 26.70
C LYS A 250 4.78 -34.89 25.61
N LEU A 251 5.96 -34.33 25.87
CA LEU A 251 6.76 -33.63 24.87
C LEU A 251 7.60 -34.63 24.07
N LEU A 252 7.40 -34.69 22.76
CA LEU A 252 8.21 -35.46 21.82
C LEU A 252 9.23 -34.54 21.15
N LEU A 253 10.52 -34.86 21.28
CA LEU A 253 11.59 -34.17 20.55
C LEU A 253 12.11 -35.07 19.42
N LEU A 254 12.08 -34.54 18.19
CA LEU A 254 12.47 -35.26 16.98
C LEU A 254 13.92 -34.90 16.59
N SER A 255 14.84 -35.86 16.70
CA SER A 255 16.14 -35.79 16.00
C SER A 255 16.10 -36.63 14.72
N PRO A 256 17.03 -36.43 13.76
CA PRO A 256 17.09 -37.23 12.54
C PRO A 256 17.26 -38.74 12.75
N LYS A 257 17.60 -39.19 13.98
CA LYS A 257 17.95 -40.59 14.30
C LYS A 257 17.25 -41.17 15.54
N LYS A 258 16.55 -40.39 16.36
CA LYS A 258 15.97 -40.87 17.64
C LYS A 258 14.78 -40.02 18.10
N ILE A 259 13.86 -40.65 18.85
CA ILE A 259 12.76 -40.02 19.60
C ILE A 259 13.05 -40.17 21.09
N SER A 260 12.93 -39.08 21.86
CA SER A 260 13.20 -39.07 23.31
C SER A 260 12.07 -38.42 24.11
N LEU A 261 11.88 -38.87 25.37
CA LEU A 261 10.83 -38.47 26.31
C LEU A 261 11.48 -37.81 27.55
N LEU A 262 11.09 -36.58 27.96
CA LEU A 262 11.82 -35.74 28.95
C LEU A 262 10.96 -35.15 30.11
N THR A 263 11.61 -34.58 31.15
CA THR A 263 11.04 -33.76 32.28
C THR A 263 12.12 -32.74 32.88
N GLN A 264 11.87 -31.95 33.97
CA GLN A 264 12.54 -30.70 34.57
C GLN A 264 14.05 -30.59 34.89
N ALA A 265 14.59 -29.36 34.93
CA ALA A 265 15.63 -28.93 35.90
C ALA A 265 15.11 -28.03 37.05
N GLU A 266 15.95 -27.74 38.07
CA GLU A 266 15.66 -26.76 39.14
C GLU A 266 15.61 -25.33 38.59
N ILE A 267 14.63 -24.57 39.08
CA ILE A 267 14.30 -23.21 38.64
C ILE A 267 14.73 -22.23 39.73
N PRO A 268 15.43 -21.14 39.41
CA PRO A 268 15.63 -20.07 40.38
C PRO A 268 14.29 -19.35 40.66
N SER A 269 13.87 -19.35 41.93
CA SER A 269 12.70 -18.63 42.44
C SER A 269 13.10 -17.19 42.74
N TYR A 270 12.44 -16.22 42.10
CA TYR A 270 12.63 -14.79 42.36
C TYR A 270 11.32 -14.15 42.87
N PRO A 271 11.36 -13.21 43.82
CA PRO A 271 10.16 -12.54 44.34
C PRO A 271 9.52 -11.59 43.31
N ASP A 272 8.18 -11.59 43.20
CA ASP A 272 7.41 -10.66 42.37
C ASP A 272 7.11 -9.34 43.12
N PRO A 273 7.61 -8.18 42.67
CA PRO A 273 7.38 -6.90 43.35
C PRO A 273 5.98 -6.31 43.10
N THR A 274 5.24 -6.78 42.09
CA THR A 274 4.00 -6.15 41.60
C THR A 274 2.92 -5.95 42.67
N PRO A 275 2.58 -6.96 43.49
CA PRO A 275 1.55 -6.79 44.53
C PRO A 275 1.91 -5.71 45.55
N HIS A 276 3.19 -5.61 45.92
CA HIS A 276 3.67 -4.64 46.88
C HIS A 276 3.65 -3.20 46.36
N VAL A 277 3.81 -3.01 45.05
CA VAL A 277 3.67 -1.68 44.43
C VAL A 277 2.21 -1.25 44.41
N PHE A 278 1.26 -2.14 44.12
CA PHE A 278 -0.16 -1.79 44.08
C PHE A 278 -0.77 -1.48 45.46
N GLU A 279 -0.14 -1.89 46.56
CA GLU A 279 -0.51 -1.43 47.90
C GLU A 279 -0.39 0.10 48.07
N LEU A 280 0.38 0.79 47.21
CA LEU A 280 0.56 2.24 47.24
C LEU A 280 -0.64 3.03 46.69
N GLU A 281 -1.55 2.39 45.96
CA GLU A 281 -2.56 3.09 45.15
C GLU A 281 -3.42 4.06 45.96
N GLU A 282 -3.98 3.62 47.09
CA GLU A 282 -4.87 4.45 47.89
C GLU A 282 -4.12 5.59 48.60
N THR A 283 -2.95 5.28 49.20
CA THR A 283 -2.11 6.31 49.85
C THR A 283 -1.64 7.37 48.85
N LEU A 284 -1.32 6.97 47.62
CA LEU A 284 -0.89 7.89 46.57
C LEU A 284 -2.03 8.80 46.09
N LYS A 285 -3.27 8.29 45.99
CA LYS A 285 -4.46 9.11 45.72
C LYS A 285 -4.68 10.15 46.81
N GLU A 286 -4.67 9.73 48.07
CA GLU A 286 -4.85 10.62 49.23
C GLU A 286 -3.81 11.74 49.23
N LYS A 287 -2.54 11.40 48.99
CA LYS A 287 -1.46 12.38 48.99
C LYS A 287 -1.54 13.34 47.80
N ILE A 288 -1.97 12.88 46.63
CA ILE A 288 -2.20 13.76 45.46
C ILE A 288 -3.33 14.76 45.75
N GLU A 289 -4.44 14.34 46.38
CA GLU A 289 -5.51 15.28 46.78
C GLU A 289 -4.99 16.37 47.72
N GLU A 290 -4.21 16.00 48.73
CA GLU A 290 -3.61 16.96 49.67
C GLU A 290 -2.73 18.00 48.97
N GLU A 291 -1.87 17.57 48.04
CA GLU A 291 -0.96 18.48 47.34
C GLU A 291 -1.69 19.34 46.30
N LEU A 292 -2.73 18.80 45.64
CA LEU A 292 -3.56 19.58 44.72
C LEU A 292 -4.39 20.65 45.45
N ALA A 293 -4.81 20.40 46.70
CA ALA A 293 -5.52 21.39 47.52
C ALA A 293 -4.67 22.65 47.80
N GLU A 294 -3.34 22.52 47.86
CA GLU A 294 -2.41 23.63 48.09
C GLU A 294 -2.08 24.42 46.80
N VAL A 295 -2.53 23.97 45.62
CA VAL A 295 -2.32 24.68 44.35
C VAL A 295 -3.14 25.98 44.33
N PRO A 296 -2.53 27.16 44.02
CA PRO A 296 -3.21 28.46 44.03
C PRO A 296 -4.48 28.48 43.15
N GLU A 297 -5.51 29.19 43.61
CA GLU A 297 -6.79 29.31 42.87
C GLU A 297 -6.64 29.96 41.48
N GLU A 298 -5.60 30.77 41.25
CA GLU A 298 -5.38 31.42 39.95
C GLU A 298 -4.72 30.49 38.92
N PHE A 299 -4.14 29.37 39.34
CA PHE A 299 -3.47 28.44 38.44
C PHE A 299 -4.50 27.60 37.68
N THR A 300 -4.34 27.50 36.35
CA THR A 300 -5.17 26.64 35.51
C THR A 300 -4.32 25.59 34.83
N ALA A 301 -4.59 24.31 35.11
CA ALA A 301 -3.90 23.18 34.52
C ALA A 301 -4.41 22.92 33.10
N GLY A 302 -3.50 22.78 32.15
CA GLY A 302 -3.76 22.34 30.78
C GLY A 302 -2.99 21.10 30.37
N LEU A 303 -1.99 20.73 31.16
CA LEU A 303 -1.20 19.52 31.03
C LEU A 303 -0.86 19.02 32.44
N ILE A 304 -1.08 17.74 32.67
CA ILE A 304 -0.61 17.03 33.87
C ILE A 304 0.27 15.88 33.44
N ILE A 305 1.45 15.78 34.04
CA ILE A 305 2.37 14.65 33.84
C ILE A 305 2.62 14.00 35.18
N LEU A 306 2.36 12.69 35.28
CA LEU A 306 2.87 11.87 36.38
C LEU A 306 4.07 11.08 35.85
N GLN A 307 5.19 11.10 36.57
CA GLN A 307 6.38 10.35 36.20
C GLN A 307 7.00 9.67 37.42
N ARG A 308 7.55 8.47 37.23
CA ARG A 308 8.42 7.86 38.22
C ARG A 308 9.81 8.51 38.13
N TYR A 309 10.32 9.02 39.26
CA TYR A 309 11.65 9.62 39.31
C TYR A 309 12.43 9.12 40.52
N ARG A 310 13.39 8.21 40.29
CA ARG A 310 14.29 7.67 41.33
C ARG A 310 13.56 7.06 42.53
N GLY A 311 13.41 7.78 43.65
CA GLY A 311 12.74 7.33 44.88
C GLY A 311 11.33 7.89 45.05
N SER A 312 10.84 8.69 44.09
CA SER A 312 9.58 9.43 44.19
C SER A 312 8.68 9.27 42.95
N PHE A 313 7.40 9.64 43.10
CA PHE A 313 6.54 10.04 41.99
C PHE A 313 6.57 11.57 41.87
N ARG A 314 6.69 12.08 40.65
CA ARG A 314 6.62 13.52 40.38
C ARG A 314 5.37 13.84 39.61
N LEU A 315 4.53 14.68 40.19
CA LEU A 315 3.35 15.23 39.57
C LEU A 315 3.69 16.64 39.08
N ILE A 316 3.57 16.85 37.77
CA ILE A 316 3.92 18.09 37.10
C ILE A 316 2.64 18.70 36.52
N LEU A 317 2.37 19.95 36.86
CA LEU A 317 1.26 20.74 36.35
C LEU A 317 1.81 21.87 35.49
N ASP A 318 1.25 22.03 34.28
CA ASP A 318 1.58 23.13 33.38
C ASP A 318 0.28 23.77 32.85
N THR A 319 0.39 25.03 32.46
CA THR A 319 -0.67 25.86 31.89
C THR A 319 -1.21 25.29 30.56
N PRO A 320 -2.39 25.74 30.04
CA PRO A 320 -2.94 25.33 28.75
C PRO A 320 -1.91 25.19 27.62
N ARG A 321 -1.79 24.01 27.01
CA ARG A 321 -0.90 23.73 25.85
C ARG A 321 -1.69 23.21 24.66
N SER A 322 -1.20 23.44 23.44
CA SER A 322 -1.67 22.64 22.28
C SER A 322 -1.03 21.23 22.33
N PHE A 323 -1.65 20.23 21.72
CA PHE A 323 -1.12 18.85 21.71
C PHE A 323 0.30 18.77 21.15
N VAL A 324 0.59 19.55 20.09
CA VAL A 324 1.92 19.65 19.48
C VAL A 324 2.94 20.32 20.41
N GLY A 325 2.48 21.18 21.32
CA GLY A 325 3.30 21.95 22.26
C GLY A 325 3.72 21.21 23.53
N ILE A 326 3.24 19.98 23.77
CA ILE A 326 3.53 19.21 25.01
C ILE A 326 5.04 18.98 25.21
N ASN A 327 5.83 18.96 24.14
CA ASN A 327 7.29 18.76 24.18
C ASN A 327 8.12 20.07 24.21
N SER A 328 7.49 21.25 24.33
CA SER A 328 8.15 22.57 24.19
C SER A 328 8.41 23.31 25.54
N TYR A 329 9.11 24.45 25.50
CA TYR A 329 9.67 25.19 26.65
C TYR A 329 8.67 25.50 27.79
N ARG A 330 9.14 25.46 29.05
CA ARG A 330 8.36 25.49 30.31
C ARG A 330 8.55 26.82 31.03
N GLU A 331 7.49 27.63 31.17
CA GLU A 331 7.56 28.95 31.82
C GLU A 331 6.88 28.98 33.19
N GLU A 332 5.71 28.36 33.35
CA GLU A 332 4.99 28.27 34.64
C GLU A 332 4.69 26.80 34.98
N LEU A 333 5.54 26.21 35.82
CA LEU A 333 5.48 24.80 36.20
C LEU A 333 5.29 24.66 37.71
N ILE A 334 4.33 23.85 38.13
CA ILE A 334 4.26 23.34 39.51
C ILE A 334 4.74 21.89 39.47
N GLU A 335 5.79 21.57 40.23
CA GLU A 335 6.33 20.21 40.36
C GLU A 335 6.20 19.78 41.81
N ILE A 336 5.44 18.71 42.04
CA ILE A 336 5.18 18.10 43.33
C ILE A 336 5.91 16.76 43.36
N GLU A 337 6.73 16.53 44.38
CA GLU A 337 7.52 15.31 44.55
C GLU A 337 6.98 14.49 45.73
N LEU A 338 6.58 13.25 45.47
CA LEU A 338 5.95 12.31 46.40
C LEU A 338 6.92 11.15 46.68
N GLU A 339 7.64 11.22 47.79
CA GLU A 339 8.66 10.22 48.15
C GLU A 339 8.04 8.88 48.52
N LEU A 340 8.50 7.78 47.90
CA LEU A 340 7.97 6.43 48.16
C LEU A 340 8.15 5.99 49.61
N GLY A 341 9.22 6.44 50.27
CA GLY A 341 9.49 6.11 51.67
C GLY A 341 8.43 6.66 52.64
N ASP A 342 7.71 7.70 52.24
CA ASP A 342 6.61 8.30 53.00
C ASP A 342 5.26 7.65 52.66
N LEU A 343 5.17 6.96 51.52
CA LEU A 343 3.95 6.32 51.02
C LEU A 343 3.77 4.86 51.50
N SER A 344 4.84 4.17 51.91
CA SER A 344 4.75 2.80 52.44
C SER A 344 5.86 2.45 53.42
N ASP A 345 5.49 1.66 54.43
CA ASP A 345 6.42 1.05 55.39
C ASP A 345 7.05 -0.25 54.90
N SER A 346 6.67 -0.74 53.71
CA SER A 346 7.19 -1.98 53.14
C SER A 346 8.72 -1.91 52.94
N PRO A 347 9.49 -2.88 53.46
CA PRO A 347 10.94 -2.95 53.22
C PRO A 347 11.28 -3.02 51.73
N TYR A 348 10.45 -3.67 50.93
CA TYR A 348 10.64 -3.77 49.47
C TYR A 348 10.52 -2.40 48.78
N ILE A 349 9.56 -1.57 49.19
CA ILE A 349 9.38 -0.23 48.64
C ILE A 349 10.48 0.71 49.14
N LYS A 350 10.90 0.60 50.41
CA LYS A 350 12.01 1.40 50.96
C LYS A 350 13.35 1.04 50.34
N ASP A 351 13.65 -0.24 50.15
CA ASP A 351 14.86 -0.68 49.44
C ASP A 351 14.83 -0.26 47.96
N SER A 352 13.66 -0.32 47.30
CA SER A 352 13.46 0.23 45.96
C SER A 352 13.72 1.74 45.90
N ALA A 353 13.21 2.51 46.86
CA ALA A 353 13.40 3.96 46.93
C ALA A 353 14.88 4.35 47.10
N GLU A 354 15.66 3.51 47.77
CA GLU A 354 17.10 3.68 47.97
C GLU A 354 17.96 3.06 46.85
N ASN A 355 17.36 2.55 45.76
CA ASN A 355 18.03 1.79 44.69
C ASN A 355 18.85 0.60 45.22
N LYS A 356 18.39 -0.03 46.30
CA LYS A 356 19.00 -1.25 46.85
C LYS A 356 18.40 -2.47 46.17
N ASN A 357 19.29 -3.37 45.77
CA ASN A 357 18.90 -4.65 45.20
C ASN A 357 18.53 -5.63 46.32
N PRO A 358 17.48 -6.46 46.14
CA PRO A 358 17.18 -7.51 47.09
C PRO A 358 18.39 -8.43 47.28
N ALA A 359 18.81 -8.65 48.53
CA ALA A 359 20.00 -9.45 48.85
C ALA A 359 19.89 -10.92 48.36
N GLU A 360 18.69 -11.36 48.04
CA GLU A 360 18.33 -12.71 47.57
C GLU A 360 18.63 -12.92 46.07
N ILE A 361 18.83 -11.84 45.30
CA ILE A 361 19.11 -11.89 43.85
C ILE A 361 20.61 -11.64 43.62
N ALA A 362 21.36 -12.70 43.37
CA ALA A 362 22.82 -12.64 43.30
C ALA A 362 23.40 -12.46 41.88
N ASP A 363 22.64 -12.81 40.83
CA ASP A 363 23.12 -12.72 39.45
C ASP A 363 22.65 -11.43 38.74
N PRO A 364 23.49 -10.81 37.89
CA PRO A 364 23.18 -9.51 37.26
C PRO A 364 21.98 -9.52 36.32
N ASP A 365 21.74 -10.62 35.59
CA ASP A 365 20.67 -10.68 34.58
C ASP A 365 19.28 -10.79 35.25
N SER A 366 19.18 -11.58 36.31
CA SER A 366 17.96 -11.66 37.12
C SER A 366 17.69 -10.41 37.92
N LEU A 367 18.75 -9.71 38.32
CA LEU A 367 18.62 -8.41 38.95
C LEU A 367 18.05 -7.36 37.98
N ASN A 368 18.55 -7.32 36.75
CA ASN A 368 17.98 -6.46 35.70
C ASN A 368 16.49 -6.77 35.50
N LEU A 369 16.11 -8.05 35.48
CA LEU A 369 14.72 -8.46 35.28
C LEU A 369 13.79 -8.18 36.46
N PHE A 370 14.28 -8.26 37.69
CA PHE A 370 13.55 -7.75 38.85
C PHE A 370 13.31 -6.24 38.75
N GLN A 371 14.34 -5.46 38.39
CA GLN A 371 14.21 -4.02 38.21
C GLN A 371 13.20 -3.67 37.10
N LEU A 372 13.15 -4.46 36.02
CA LEU A 372 12.19 -4.27 34.93
C LEU A 372 10.74 -4.50 35.37
N ARG A 373 10.47 -5.58 36.13
CA ARG A 373 9.13 -5.83 36.69
C ARG A 373 8.69 -4.74 37.64
N LEU A 374 9.63 -4.26 38.45
CA LEU A 374 9.39 -3.19 39.40
C LEU A 374 9.02 -1.87 38.69
N GLU A 375 9.72 -1.52 37.62
CA GLU A 375 9.39 -0.36 36.77
C GLU A 375 8.03 -0.54 36.06
N ASP A 376 7.72 -1.73 35.53
CA ASP A 376 6.42 -2.00 34.89
C ASP A 376 5.25 -1.85 35.89
N ALA A 377 5.41 -2.37 37.11
CA ALA A 377 4.44 -2.20 38.18
C ALA A 377 4.23 -0.73 38.58
N TYR A 378 5.30 0.08 38.65
CA TYR A 378 5.18 1.52 38.91
C TYR A 378 4.50 2.27 37.75
N ASN A 379 4.77 1.90 36.50
CA ASN A 379 4.12 2.49 35.34
C ASN A 379 2.63 2.15 35.29
N GLU A 380 2.26 0.90 35.60
CA GLU A 380 0.85 0.49 35.69
C GLU A 380 0.14 1.25 36.83
N LEU A 381 0.79 1.40 37.99
CA LEU A 381 0.27 2.20 39.09
C LEU A 381 0.05 3.65 38.66
N ALA A 382 1.04 4.28 38.01
CA ALA A 382 0.92 5.65 37.51
C ALA A 382 -0.27 5.80 36.53
N GLN A 383 -0.46 4.82 35.65
CA GLN A 383 -1.60 4.77 34.73
C GLN A 383 -2.95 4.71 35.46
N LYS A 384 -3.06 3.88 36.52
CA LYS A 384 -4.26 3.80 37.37
C LYS A 384 -4.57 5.15 38.02
N ILE A 385 -3.56 5.81 38.57
CA ILE A 385 -3.70 7.13 39.19
C ILE A 385 -4.13 8.19 38.16
N LEU A 386 -3.49 8.25 36.99
CA LEU A 386 -3.83 9.21 35.93
C LEU A 386 -5.25 9.00 35.38
N ASN A 387 -5.73 7.76 35.29
CA ASN A 387 -7.11 7.45 34.89
C ASN A 387 -8.13 7.82 35.97
N TRP A 388 -7.76 7.74 37.24
CA TRP A 388 -8.61 8.17 38.35
C TRP A 388 -8.70 9.69 38.46
N LEU A 389 -7.62 10.42 38.15
CA LEU A 389 -7.47 11.86 38.38
C LEU A 389 -8.65 12.75 37.92
N PRO A 390 -9.33 12.52 36.77
CA PRO A 390 -10.52 13.26 36.38
C PRO A 390 -11.70 13.19 37.37
N SER A 391 -11.67 12.24 38.31
CA SER A 391 -12.67 12.07 39.36
C SER A 391 -12.34 12.83 40.65
N SER A 392 -11.14 13.43 40.76
CA SER A 392 -10.70 14.23 41.91
C SER A 392 -11.36 15.60 41.91
N GLU A 393 -11.90 16.02 43.06
CA GLU A 393 -12.51 17.35 43.21
C GLU A 393 -11.45 18.46 43.09
N GLU A 394 -10.25 18.24 43.63
CA GLU A 394 -9.15 19.22 43.56
C GLU A 394 -8.55 19.32 42.15
N PHE A 395 -8.50 18.23 41.39
CA PHE A 395 -8.18 18.28 39.95
C PHE A 395 -9.19 19.13 39.19
N LEU A 396 -10.50 18.87 39.40
CA LEU A 396 -11.57 19.61 38.74
C LEU A 396 -11.55 21.10 39.12
N ARG A 397 -11.08 21.46 40.33
CA ARG A 397 -10.91 22.85 40.74
C ARG A 397 -9.90 23.59 39.85
N ILE A 398 -8.76 22.98 39.55
CA ILE A 398 -7.67 23.62 38.79
C ILE A 398 -7.70 23.36 37.27
N ALA A 399 -8.54 22.45 36.77
CA ALA A 399 -8.60 22.11 35.35
C ALA A 399 -9.05 23.28 34.45
N SER A 400 -8.38 23.48 33.31
CA SER A 400 -8.88 24.34 32.21
C SER A 400 -9.94 23.62 31.38
N GLY A 401 -10.50 24.27 30.35
CA GLY A 401 -11.50 23.63 29.45
C GLY A 401 -10.99 22.40 28.70
N LYS A 402 -9.66 22.21 28.62
CA LYS A 402 -9.05 20.98 28.10
C LYS A 402 -7.71 20.71 28.77
N VAL A 403 -7.58 19.52 29.35
CA VAL A 403 -6.36 19.07 30.04
C VAL A 403 -5.84 17.79 29.41
N TYR A 404 -4.59 17.80 28.97
CA TYR A 404 -3.88 16.58 28.56
C TYR A 404 -3.31 15.90 29.80
N ILE A 405 -3.71 14.66 30.04
CA ILE A 405 -3.27 13.85 31.17
C ILE A 405 -2.27 12.84 30.61
N CYS A 406 -1.03 12.93 31.04
CA CYS A 406 0.08 12.21 30.44
C CYS A 406 0.88 11.43 31.50
N ASN A 407 1.41 10.29 31.09
CA ASN A 407 2.45 9.57 31.81
C ASN A 407 3.79 9.92 31.15
N ARG A 408 4.86 10.07 31.94
CA ARG A 408 6.20 10.16 31.38
C ARG A 408 7.03 8.96 31.79
N VAL A 409 7.32 8.15 30.79
CA VAL A 409 8.15 6.96 30.89
C VAL A 409 9.46 7.27 30.16
N ASN A 410 10.56 7.34 30.91
CA ASN A 410 11.86 7.82 30.41
C ASN A 410 11.79 9.27 29.84
N ASP A 411 12.32 9.50 28.64
CA ASP A 411 12.33 10.80 27.96
C ASP A 411 11.09 11.06 27.09
N LYS A 412 10.10 10.17 27.09
CA LYS A 412 8.89 10.28 26.29
C LYS A 412 7.68 10.62 27.15
N ILE A 413 6.83 11.52 26.65
CA ILE A 413 5.53 11.87 27.24
C ILE A 413 4.46 11.11 26.45
N GLU A 414 3.69 10.29 27.14
CA GLU A 414 2.61 9.47 26.59
C GLU A 414 1.26 10.02 27.06
N LEU A 415 0.35 10.27 26.10
CA LEU A 415 -1.00 10.73 26.43
C LEU A 415 -1.81 9.55 26.99
N VAL A 416 -2.26 9.68 28.24
CA VAL A 416 -3.11 8.70 28.93
C VAL A 416 -4.58 9.00 28.71
N ASN A 417 -4.96 10.26 28.91
CA ASN A 417 -6.35 10.70 28.79
C ASN A 417 -6.41 12.18 28.39
N THR A 418 -7.54 12.61 27.85
CA THR A 418 -7.83 14.04 27.63
C THR A 418 -9.13 14.38 28.36
N PHE A 419 -9.02 15.20 29.39
CA PHE A 419 -10.18 15.77 30.06
C PHE A 419 -10.68 16.99 29.29
N ILE A 420 -11.99 17.10 29.08
CA ILE A 420 -12.65 18.20 28.38
C ILE A 420 -13.82 18.69 29.24
N ASP A 421 -13.85 19.99 29.51
CA ASP A 421 -14.97 20.68 30.14
C ASP A 421 -15.42 21.81 29.20
N GLU A 422 -16.54 21.60 28.51
CA GLU A 422 -17.07 22.53 27.52
C GLU A 422 -17.53 23.88 28.12
N GLU A 423 -17.73 23.95 29.45
CA GLU A 423 -18.18 25.17 30.13
C GLU A 423 -17.03 26.11 30.49
N ARG A 424 -15.78 25.67 30.36
CA ARG A 424 -14.57 26.46 30.67
C ARG A 424 -13.83 26.89 29.40
N GLU A 425 -13.29 28.10 29.41
CA GLU A 425 -12.49 28.60 28.28
C GLU A 425 -11.15 27.85 28.19
N TRP A 426 -10.77 27.43 26.98
CA TRP A 426 -9.46 26.85 26.70
C TRP A 426 -8.72 27.68 25.66
N LYS A 427 -7.60 28.28 26.07
CA LYS A 427 -6.68 29.05 25.21
C LYS A 427 -5.26 28.55 25.44
N PRO A 428 -4.66 27.78 24.49
CA PRO A 428 -3.32 27.24 24.69
C PRO A 428 -2.25 28.33 24.59
N TYR A 429 -1.28 28.28 25.50
CA TYR A 429 -0.04 29.07 25.52
C TYR A 429 0.81 28.84 24.27
N ARG A 430 1.40 29.90 23.70
CA ARG A 430 2.23 29.85 22.48
C ARG A 430 3.58 30.53 22.70
N SER A 431 4.68 29.79 22.51
CA SER A 431 6.07 30.25 22.73
C SER A 431 6.60 31.27 21.71
N GLU A 432 5.77 31.75 20.78
CA GLU A 432 6.16 32.68 19.70
C GLU A 432 6.05 34.15 20.13
N GLU A 433 5.50 34.43 21.33
CA GLU A 433 5.18 35.78 21.81
C GLU A 433 6.32 36.49 22.58
N THR A 434 7.47 35.84 22.81
CA THR A 434 8.59 36.43 23.57
C THR A 434 9.79 36.76 22.69
N GLU A 435 10.15 38.05 22.61
CA GLU A 435 11.42 38.49 22.04
C GLU A 435 12.59 38.00 22.91
N GLY A 436 13.47 37.16 22.35
CA GLY A 436 14.81 36.92 22.90
C GLY A 436 15.22 35.47 23.21
N SER A 437 14.37 34.46 23.02
CA SER A 437 14.69 33.07 23.40
C SER A 437 14.60 32.07 22.24
N GLY A 438 15.36 32.27 21.16
CA GLY A 438 15.67 31.23 20.17
C GLY A 438 14.50 30.59 19.40
N GLY A 439 13.27 31.11 19.52
CA GLY A 439 12.12 30.70 18.71
C GLY A 439 12.23 31.19 17.26
N ARG A 440 11.70 30.41 16.31
CA ARG A 440 11.60 30.82 14.91
C ARG A 440 10.55 31.91 14.76
N SER A 441 10.87 32.96 14.00
CA SER A 441 9.91 34.03 13.71
C SER A 441 8.80 33.54 12.77
N ILE A 442 7.69 34.29 12.68
CA ILE A 442 6.61 34.01 11.71
C ILE A 442 7.18 33.96 10.28
N ASP A 443 8.17 34.79 9.96
CA ASP A 443 8.80 34.81 8.64
C ASP A 443 9.61 33.56 8.33
N ASP A 444 10.35 33.07 9.32
CA ASP A 444 11.11 31.83 9.21
C ASP A 444 10.17 30.65 8.96
N LEU A 445 8.99 30.65 9.61
CA LEU A 445 7.96 29.62 9.44
C LEU A 445 7.24 29.73 8.09
N LEU A 446 6.92 30.94 7.63
CA LEU A 446 6.32 31.19 6.31
C LEU A 446 7.28 30.88 5.15
N SER A 447 8.58 30.77 5.45
CA SER A 447 9.62 30.40 4.49
C SER A 447 9.95 28.90 4.50
N ASP A 448 9.44 28.13 5.47
CA ASP A 448 9.76 26.70 5.66
C ASP A 448 8.65 25.79 5.10
N PHE A 449 8.99 25.00 4.08
CA PHE A 449 8.05 24.07 3.44
C PHE A 449 7.52 22.98 4.39
N ASN A 450 8.26 22.58 5.42
CA ASN A 450 7.85 21.49 6.32
C ASN A 450 6.66 21.86 7.19
N VAL A 451 6.43 23.16 7.40
CA VAL A 451 5.31 23.68 8.21
C VAL A 451 4.26 24.39 7.37
N ARG A 452 4.37 24.34 6.02
CA ARG A 452 3.51 25.08 5.09
C ARG A 452 2.03 24.85 5.35
N GLU A 453 1.58 23.60 5.48
CA GLU A 453 0.15 23.29 5.69
C GLU A 453 -0.39 23.93 6.97
N ARG A 454 0.39 23.87 8.05
CA ARG A 454 0.07 24.51 9.33
C ARG A 454 0.00 26.03 9.17
N MET A 455 0.95 26.63 8.44
CA MET A 455 0.97 28.07 8.21
C MET A 455 -0.15 28.53 7.25
N THR A 456 -0.54 27.70 6.29
CA THR A 456 -1.72 27.94 5.43
C THR A 456 -3.00 27.97 6.26
N ALA A 457 -3.20 27.00 7.16
CA ALA A 457 -4.35 26.99 8.06
C ALA A 457 -4.38 28.26 8.93
N ARG A 458 -3.24 28.65 9.50
CA ARG A 458 -3.12 29.91 10.26
C ARG A 458 -3.41 31.13 9.41
N ALA A 459 -2.88 31.25 8.20
CA ALA A 459 -3.11 32.41 7.34
C ALA A 459 -4.60 32.57 6.94
N LYS A 460 -5.38 31.48 6.91
CA LYS A 460 -6.85 31.55 6.71
C LYS A 460 -7.55 32.22 7.88
N GLU A 461 -7.13 31.93 9.12
CA GLU A 461 -7.81 32.36 10.34
C GLU A 461 -7.24 33.65 10.94
N GLU A 462 -5.92 33.85 10.85
CA GLU A 462 -5.15 34.91 11.50
C GLU A 462 -4.76 36.01 10.49
N PRO A 463 -5.33 37.23 10.56
CA PRO A 463 -5.04 38.31 9.62
C PRO A 463 -3.57 38.75 9.58
N GLU A 464 -2.87 38.74 10.72
CA GLU A 464 -1.48 39.17 10.81
C GLU A 464 -0.53 38.20 10.09
N VAL A 465 -0.75 36.89 10.23
CA VAL A 465 0.00 35.85 9.50
C VAL A 465 -0.27 35.95 8.00
N ARG A 466 -1.52 36.23 7.62
CA ARG A 466 -1.92 36.44 6.23
C ARG A 466 -1.19 37.62 5.61
N GLU A 467 -1.20 38.78 6.28
CA GLU A 467 -0.51 39.98 5.82
C GLU A 467 0.99 39.74 5.65
N ARG A 468 1.60 38.98 6.57
CA ARG A 468 3.01 38.63 6.47
C ARG A 468 3.32 37.65 5.34
N ALA A 469 2.45 36.67 5.09
CA ALA A 469 2.55 35.77 3.95
C ALA A 469 2.52 36.54 2.62
N HIS A 470 1.59 37.49 2.47
CA HIS A 470 1.54 38.37 1.30
C HIS A 470 2.82 39.20 1.13
N ALA A 471 3.35 39.78 2.22
CA ALA A 471 4.58 40.57 2.16
C ALA A 471 5.81 39.75 1.73
N LEU A 472 5.97 38.53 2.26
CA LEU A 472 7.07 37.64 1.90
C LEU A 472 6.93 37.10 0.47
N ALA A 473 5.73 36.69 0.07
CA ALA A 473 5.46 36.26 -1.30
C ALA A 473 5.79 37.37 -2.31
N ALA A 474 5.36 38.61 -2.04
CA ALA A 474 5.66 39.78 -2.87
C ALA A 474 7.18 40.10 -2.96
N SER A 475 7.98 39.61 -2.00
CA SER A 475 9.44 39.73 -2.02
C SER A 475 10.16 38.59 -2.74
N GLY A 476 9.44 37.56 -3.21
CA GLY A 476 9.99 36.43 -3.96
C GLY A 476 10.25 35.17 -3.14
N VAL A 477 9.60 35.00 -1.98
CA VAL A 477 9.71 33.76 -1.18
C VAL A 477 8.70 32.73 -1.68
N LEU A 478 9.20 31.63 -2.25
CA LEU A 478 8.39 30.59 -2.89
C LEU A 478 7.39 29.91 -1.92
N CYS A 479 7.82 29.51 -0.71
CA CYS A 479 6.92 28.87 0.25
C CYS A 479 5.74 29.78 0.61
N ALA A 480 6.01 31.07 0.84
CA ALA A 480 4.99 32.08 1.11
C ALA A 480 4.06 32.30 -0.09
N LEU A 481 4.58 32.29 -1.33
CA LEU A 481 3.75 32.36 -2.54
C LEU A 481 2.76 31.20 -2.60
N ARG A 482 3.21 29.96 -2.36
CA ARG A 482 2.36 28.76 -2.30
C ARG A 482 1.31 28.82 -1.18
N ILE A 483 1.60 29.51 -0.08
CA ILE A 483 0.62 29.78 0.97
C ILE A 483 -0.43 30.78 0.47
N VAL A 484 -0.01 31.87 -0.19
CA VAL A 484 -0.92 32.87 -0.78
C VAL A 484 -1.83 32.24 -1.84
N GLU A 485 -1.30 31.37 -2.71
CA GLU A 485 -2.07 30.57 -3.66
C GLU A 485 -3.18 29.76 -2.97
N ALA A 486 -2.86 29.10 -1.85
CA ALA A 486 -3.80 28.25 -1.12
C ALA A 486 -4.87 29.03 -0.34
N ILE A 487 -4.70 30.34 -0.15
CA ILE A 487 -5.64 31.22 0.57
C ILE A 487 -6.24 32.31 -0.33
N GLN A 488 -6.01 32.25 -1.64
CA GLN A 488 -6.46 33.30 -2.57
C GLN A 488 -7.99 33.51 -2.56
N GLU A 489 -8.78 32.50 -2.19
CA GLU A 489 -10.25 32.64 -2.03
C GLU A 489 -10.63 33.51 -0.83
N VAL A 490 -9.76 33.64 0.17
CA VAL A 490 -10.01 34.41 1.40
C VAL A 490 -9.87 35.91 1.13
N ASP A 491 -8.86 36.31 0.35
CA ASP A 491 -8.68 37.69 -0.12
C ASP A 491 -8.13 37.72 -1.56
N PRO A 492 -9.02 37.61 -2.57
CA PRO A 492 -8.62 37.58 -3.97
C PRO A 492 -7.92 38.87 -4.44
N THR A 493 -8.24 40.02 -3.83
CA THR A 493 -7.67 41.31 -4.26
C THR A 493 -6.22 41.42 -3.79
N ALA A 494 -5.95 41.10 -2.53
CA ALA A 494 -4.59 41.07 -1.99
C ALA A 494 -3.72 40.00 -2.68
N ALA A 495 -4.30 38.84 -3.03
CA ALA A 495 -3.61 37.80 -3.79
C ALA A 495 -3.18 38.29 -5.17
N ILE A 496 -4.08 38.91 -5.95
CA ILE A 496 -3.76 39.49 -7.26
C ILE A 496 -2.61 40.51 -7.15
N GLU A 497 -2.70 41.46 -6.20
CA GLU A 497 -1.64 42.45 -6.00
C GLU A 497 -0.30 41.80 -5.62
N THR A 498 -0.34 40.72 -4.84
CA THR A 498 0.85 39.95 -4.45
C THR A 498 1.47 39.29 -5.68
N PHE A 499 0.68 38.57 -6.47
CA PHE A 499 1.15 37.92 -7.70
C PHE A 499 1.73 38.93 -8.69
N GLN A 500 1.10 40.09 -8.87
CA GLN A 500 1.64 41.17 -9.71
C GLN A 500 3.00 41.67 -9.20
N LYS A 501 3.17 41.84 -7.89
CA LYS A 501 4.47 42.24 -7.30
C LYS A 501 5.51 41.14 -7.46
N THR A 502 5.15 39.89 -7.20
CA THR A 502 6.04 38.73 -7.35
C THR A 502 6.48 38.54 -8.81
N ALA A 503 5.60 38.72 -9.78
CA ALA A 503 5.92 38.60 -11.21
C ALA A 503 6.97 39.62 -11.70
N LEU A 504 7.15 40.73 -10.98
CA LEU A 504 8.14 41.77 -11.29
C LEU A 504 9.51 41.53 -10.62
N THR A 505 9.64 40.52 -9.75
CA THR A 505 10.89 40.23 -9.06
C THR A 505 11.89 39.52 -9.99
N LYS A 506 13.09 39.21 -9.46
CA LYS A 506 14.07 38.36 -10.14
C LYS A 506 14.07 36.92 -9.61
N SER A 507 13.14 36.54 -8.74
CA SER A 507 13.13 35.23 -8.09
C SER A 507 12.57 34.16 -9.02
N ASP A 508 12.92 32.90 -8.76
CA ASP A 508 12.49 31.75 -9.56
C ASP A 508 10.96 31.56 -9.54
N CYS A 509 10.28 32.02 -8.49
CA CYS A 509 8.82 31.95 -8.37
C CYS A 509 8.05 33.05 -9.15
N ALA A 510 8.74 33.94 -9.86
CA ALA A 510 8.08 34.99 -10.65
C ALA A 510 7.21 34.41 -11.79
N GLU A 511 7.62 33.29 -12.38
CA GLU A 511 6.88 32.58 -13.42
C GLU A 511 5.58 31.99 -12.86
N GLU A 512 5.66 31.30 -11.72
CA GLU A 512 4.49 30.74 -11.02
C GLU A 512 3.46 31.83 -10.69
N ALA A 513 3.91 33.02 -10.29
CA ALA A 513 3.00 34.14 -10.03
C ALA A 513 2.26 34.61 -11.30
N VAL A 514 2.87 34.53 -12.48
CA VAL A 514 2.20 34.84 -13.76
C VAL A 514 1.19 33.76 -14.14
N GLU A 515 1.52 32.49 -13.89
CA GLU A 515 0.59 31.37 -14.08
C GLU A 515 -0.67 31.54 -13.22
N GLU A 516 -0.53 31.93 -11.95
CA GLU A 516 -1.66 32.19 -11.06
C GLU A 516 -2.51 33.39 -11.53
N LEU A 517 -1.89 34.42 -12.10
CA LEU A 517 -2.62 35.54 -12.69
C LEU A 517 -3.49 35.13 -13.90
N ALA A 518 -3.22 34.00 -14.55
CA ALA A 518 -4.02 33.50 -15.66
C ALA A 518 -5.48 33.20 -15.26
N ALA A 519 -5.71 32.78 -14.00
CA ALA A 519 -7.05 32.57 -13.45
C ALA A 519 -7.87 33.87 -13.36
N TYR A 520 -7.20 35.02 -13.34
CA TYR A 520 -7.80 36.36 -13.20
C TYR A 520 -7.75 37.19 -14.49
N LYS A 521 -7.39 36.59 -15.63
CA LYS A 521 -7.17 37.29 -16.91
C LYS A 521 -8.36 38.10 -17.46
N ASP A 522 -9.57 37.81 -17.01
CA ASP A 522 -10.77 38.54 -17.42
C ASP A 522 -10.94 39.87 -16.66
N ARG A 523 -10.19 40.08 -15.56
CA ARG A 523 -10.14 41.37 -14.87
C ARG A 523 -9.33 42.39 -15.69
N PRO A 524 -9.85 43.61 -15.94
CA PRO A 524 -9.16 44.61 -16.76
C PRO A 524 -7.74 44.93 -16.29
N GLU A 525 -7.54 45.07 -14.97
CA GLU A 525 -6.26 45.40 -14.36
C GLU A 525 -5.22 44.28 -14.54
N VAL A 526 -5.62 43.02 -14.44
CA VAL A 526 -4.75 41.86 -14.66
C VAL A 526 -4.43 41.72 -16.14
N LYS A 527 -5.42 41.88 -17.00
CA LYS A 527 -5.22 41.83 -18.45
C LYS A 527 -4.22 42.87 -18.94
N ILE A 528 -4.37 44.13 -18.51
CA ILE A 528 -3.44 45.22 -18.87
C ILE A 528 -2.03 44.90 -18.36
N PHE A 529 -1.93 44.40 -17.13
CA PHE A 529 -0.65 44.01 -16.55
C PHE A 529 0.05 42.90 -17.34
N LEU A 530 -0.67 41.82 -17.69
CA LEU A 530 -0.14 40.75 -18.53
C LEU A 530 0.24 41.25 -19.93
N GLU A 531 -0.54 42.16 -20.52
CA GLU A 531 -0.20 42.79 -21.81
C GLU A 531 1.09 43.61 -21.75
N ASP A 532 1.35 44.31 -20.64
CA ASP A 532 2.61 45.01 -20.42
C ASP A 532 3.78 44.02 -20.27
N LEU A 533 3.60 42.96 -19.47
CA LEU A 533 4.64 41.94 -19.26
C LEU A 533 5.07 41.23 -20.55
N ILE A 534 4.17 41.03 -21.51
CA ILE A 534 4.53 40.49 -22.84
C ILE A 534 5.58 41.38 -23.52
N GLN A 535 5.55 42.70 -23.31
CA GLN A 535 6.46 43.65 -23.95
C GLN A 535 7.71 43.95 -23.11
N THR A 536 7.57 43.99 -21.78
CA THR A 536 8.58 44.54 -20.86
C THR A 536 9.26 43.48 -20.00
N GLY A 537 8.65 42.30 -19.84
CA GLY A 537 9.16 41.21 -19.02
C GLY A 537 10.44 40.56 -19.56
N ARG A 538 11.00 39.63 -18.80
CA ARG A 538 12.06 38.73 -19.31
C ARG A 538 11.48 37.64 -20.20
N PRO A 539 12.27 36.97 -21.05
CA PRO A 539 11.76 36.00 -22.02
C PRO A 539 10.78 34.94 -21.46
N ASN A 540 11.07 34.35 -20.30
CA ASN A 540 10.16 33.40 -19.66
C ASN A 540 8.83 34.05 -19.22
N ILE A 541 8.90 35.23 -18.59
CA ILE A 541 7.72 36.01 -18.18
C ILE A 541 6.91 36.51 -19.39
N GLN A 542 7.56 36.92 -20.48
CA GLN A 542 6.89 37.33 -21.72
C GLN A 542 6.11 36.17 -22.32
N ILE A 543 6.72 34.98 -22.39
CA ILE A 543 6.06 33.77 -22.88
C ILE A 543 4.88 33.44 -21.97
N GLU A 544 5.08 33.37 -20.66
CA GLU A 544 3.98 32.98 -19.77
C GLU A 544 2.80 33.97 -19.80
N ALA A 545 3.08 35.27 -19.77
CA ALA A 545 2.02 36.26 -19.90
C ALA A 545 1.25 36.14 -21.23
N ALA A 546 1.95 35.78 -22.32
CA ALA A 546 1.32 35.51 -23.59
C ALA A 546 0.47 34.23 -23.57
N LEU A 547 0.93 33.16 -22.91
CA LEU A 547 0.17 31.92 -22.76
C LEU A 547 -1.09 32.12 -21.92
N ALA A 548 -0.99 32.83 -20.79
CA ALA A 548 -2.12 33.20 -19.94
C ALA A 548 -3.24 33.91 -20.74
N LEU A 549 -2.86 34.79 -21.67
CA LEU A 549 -3.78 35.51 -22.55
C LEU A 549 -4.17 34.76 -23.85
N GLY A 550 -3.65 33.55 -24.08
CA GLY A 550 -3.90 32.79 -25.31
C GLY A 550 -3.32 33.43 -26.57
N ARG A 551 -2.18 34.14 -26.44
CA ARG A 551 -1.51 34.92 -27.50
C ARG A 551 -0.18 34.33 -27.96
N ALA A 552 -0.04 33.01 -27.88
CA ALA A 552 1.16 32.30 -28.35
C ALA A 552 1.47 32.59 -29.84
N ASP A 553 0.45 32.83 -30.67
CA ASP A 553 0.60 33.15 -32.10
C ASP A 553 0.85 34.66 -32.39
N SER A 554 1.10 35.50 -31.38
CA SER A 554 1.40 36.93 -31.60
C SER A 554 2.74 37.13 -32.32
N ASP A 555 2.86 38.21 -33.11
CA ASP A 555 4.13 38.55 -33.81
C ASP A 555 5.32 38.59 -32.85
N HIS A 556 5.11 39.15 -31.65
CA HIS A 556 6.14 39.24 -30.61
C HIS A 556 6.66 37.86 -30.17
N VAL A 557 5.75 36.95 -29.82
CA VAL A 557 6.13 35.59 -29.37
C VAL A 557 6.77 34.79 -30.51
N VAL A 558 6.26 34.92 -31.74
CA VAL A 558 6.84 34.25 -32.92
C VAL A 558 8.28 34.70 -33.16
N GLU A 559 8.56 36.01 -33.09
CA GLU A 559 9.93 36.52 -33.22
C GLU A 559 10.82 36.10 -32.04
N LEU A 560 10.31 36.13 -30.82
CA LEU A 560 11.05 35.65 -29.64
C LEU A 560 11.42 34.18 -29.78
N VAL A 561 10.52 33.32 -30.24
CA VAL A 561 10.81 31.90 -30.47
C VAL A 561 11.87 31.70 -31.56
N LYS A 562 11.90 32.53 -32.62
CA LYS A 562 12.98 32.47 -33.62
C LYS A 562 14.34 32.78 -33.02
N LEU A 563 14.40 33.73 -32.08
CA LEU A 563 15.63 34.06 -31.35
C LEU A 563 16.02 32.93 -30.38
N LEU A 564 15.05 32.35 -29.68
CA LEU A 564 15.26 31.22 -28.78
C LEU A 564 15.84 30.01 -29.53
N LEU A 565 15.23 29.61 -30.66
CA LEU A 565 15.72 28.50 -31.49
C LEU A 565 17.10 28.75 -32.13
N LYS A 566 17.59 30.00 -32.14
CA LYS A 566 18.92 30.35 -32.64
C LYS A 566 19.95 30.51 -31.53
N HIS A 567 19.55 30.39 -30.27
CA HIS A 567 20.34 30.77 -29.10
C HIS A 567 20.95 32.18 -29.29
N ASP A 568 20.11 33.15 -29.67
CA ASP A 568 20.57 34.49 -30.02
C ASP A 568 21.14 35.23 -28.78
N PRO A 569 22.41 35.67 -28.80
CA PRO A 569 23.06 36.29 -27.64
C PRO A 569 22.40 37.58 -27.14
N SER A 570 21.53 38.22 -27.95
CA SER A 570 20.78 39.40 -27.50
C SER A 570 19.87 39.08 -26.30
N LEU A 571 19.47 37.83 -26.12
CA LEU A 571 18.62 37.38 -25.02
C LEU A 571 19.36 37.23 -23.67
N GLU A 572 20.70 37.11 -23.69
CA GLU A 572 21.52 37.03 -22.46
C GLU A 572 21.38 38.28 -21.59
N SER A 573 21.29 39.44 -22.24
CA SER A 573 21.09 40.74 -21.57
C SER A 573 19.75 40.85 -20.84
N ASN A 574 18.80 39.95 -21.13
CA ASN A 574 17.47 39.88 -20.53
C ASN A 574 17.32 38.75 -19.50
N GLY A 575 18.42 38.14 -19.06
CA GLY A 575 18.44 37.23 -17.92
C GLY A 575 18.31 35.74 -18.24
N LEU A 576 18.52 35.33 -19.49
CA LEU A 576 18.71 33.93 -19.88
C LEU A 576 20.21 33.60 -19.86
N TYR A 577 20.64 32.64 -19.03
CA TYR A 577 22.07 32.42 -18.77
C TYR A 577 22.58 31.02 -19.13
N ASN A 578 21.69 30.09 -19.52
CA ASN A 578 22.08 28.76 -19.97
C ASN A 578 21.26 28.33 -21.19
N ASP A 579 21.86 27.51 -22.06
CA ASP A 579 21.25 27.04 -23.31
C ASP A 579 19.95 26.25 -23.08
N TYR A 580 19.83 25.58 -21.93
CA TYR A 580 18.65 24.79 -21.55
C TYR A 580 17.38 25.65 -21.42
N GLU A 581 17.50 26.85 -20.84
CA GLU A 581 16.39 27.79 -20.73
C GLU A 581 15.87 28.25 -22.10
N TYR A 582 16.72 28.30 -23.14
CA TYR A 582 16.27 28.70 -24.48
C TYR A 582 15.33 27.66 -25.09
N ASP A 583 15.73 26.39 -25.02
CA ASP A 583 15.02 25.30 -25.67
C ASP A 583 13.71 24.97 -24.95
N ASP A 584 13.73 24.95 -23.61
CA ASP A 584 12.54 24.68 -22.79
C ASP A 584 11.45 25.77 -23.02
N LEU A 585 11.86 27.04 -23.15
CA LEU A 585 10.96 28.14 -23.50
C LEU A 585 10.43 28.06 -24.93
N ALA A 586 11.29 27.68 -25.90
CA ALA A 586 10.85 27.47 -27.28
C ALA A 586 9.82 26.33 -27.38
N ILE A 587 10.03 25.22 -26.66
CA ILE A 587 9.07 24.11 -26.57
C ILE A 587 7.76 24.60 -25.95
N LYS A 588 7.83 25.29 -24.80
CA LYS A 588 6.66 25.82 -24.09
C LYS A 588 5.80 26.71 -24.99
N ALA A 589 6.42 27.66 -25.69
CA ALA A 589 5.73 28.56 -26.61
C ALA A 589 5.16 27.83 -27.84
N THR A 590 5.96 27.00 -28.51
CA THR A 590 5.52 26.29 -29.72
C THR A 590 4.43 25.25 -29.45
N LYS A 591 4.41 24.67 -28.24
CA LYS A 591 3.34 23.76 -27.80
C LYS A 591 1.97 24.45 -27.83
N ALA A 592 1.91 25.71 -27.43
CA ALA A 592 0.68 26.50 -27.37
C ALA A 592 0.28 27.17 -28.70
N MET A 593 1.19 27.29 -29.67
CA MET A 593 0.89 27.86 -30.99
C MET A 593 -0.07 26.98 -31.79
N GLN A 594 -1.04 27.59 -32.46
CA GLN A 594 -2.04 26.88 -33.26
C GLN A 594 -1.93 27.19 -34.75
N SER A 595 -1.86 28.47 -35.12
CA SER A 595 -2.05 28.92 -36.50
C SER A 595 -0.77 29.29 -37.22
N ARG A 596 0.27 29.70 -36.49
CA ARG A 596 1.51 30.25 -37.07
C ARG A 596 2.74 29.38 -36.87
N LEU A 597 2.59 28.21 -36.24
CA LEU A 597 3.69 27.26 -36.04
C LEU A 597 4.39 26.88 -37.36
N GLY A 598 3.67 26.88 -38.49
CA GLY A 598 4.24 26.66 -39.83
C GLY A 598 5.33 27.67 -40.23
N GLU A 599 5.31 28.90 -39.72
CA GLU A 599 6.35 29.91 -39.98
C GLU A 599 7.70 29.56 -39.33
N LEU A 600 7.67 28.72 -38.29
CA LEU A 600 8.85 28.28 -37.55
C LEU A 600 9.46 26.99 -38.10
N GLN A 601 8.84 26.36 -39.11
CA GLN A 601 9.25 25.05 -39.63
C GLN A 601 10.75 24.99 -39.98
N THR A 602 11.27 25.98 -40.70
CA THR A 602 12.70 26.02 -41.08
C THR A 602 13.60 26.14 -39.86
N HIS A 603 13.23 26.97 -38.88
CA HIS A 603 14.00 27.20 -37.66
C HIS A 603 14.04 25.93 -36.78
N LEU A 604 12.89 25.27 -36.63
CA LEU A 604 12.78 24.00 -35.90
C LEU A 604 13.63 22.90 -36.58
N LEU A 605 13.61 22.82 -37.91
CA LEU A 605 14.42 21.86 -38.66
C LEU A 605 15.92 22.14 -38.56
N GLU A 606 16.33 23.41 -38.64
CA GLU A 606 17.73 23.80 -38.45
C GLU A 606 18.21 23.46 -37.04
N TRP A 607 17.39 23.72 -36.02
CA TRP A 607 17.70 23.36 -34.64
C TRP A 607 17.90 21.83 -34.49
N VAL A 608 16.98 21.02 -35.02
CA VAL A 608 17.08 19.54 -34.93
C VAL A 608 18.37 19.02 -35.57
N ARG A 609 18.78 19.59 -36.70
CA ARG A 609 20.01 19.18 -37.39
C ARG A 609 21.29 19.58 -36.66
N ASN A 610 21.26 20.72 -35.98
CA ASN A 610 22.44 21.27 -35.32
C ASN A 610 22.67 20.66 -33.93
N ASN A 611 21.64 20.08 -33.31
CA ASN A 611 21.67 19.62 -31.91
C ASN A 611 21.35 18.12 -31.72
N PRO A 612 22.00 17.19 -32.46
CA PRO A 612 21.60 15.77 -32.55
C PRO A 612 21.68 14.94 -31.25
N ASN A 613 22.26 15.48 -30.17
CA ASN A 613 22.40 14.79 -28.89
C ASN A 613 21.72 15.53 -27.73
N GLU A 614 20.89 16.54 -28.03
CA GLU A 614 20.27 17.34 -26.98
C GLU A 614 18.95 16.73 -26.50
N ASN A 615 18.76 16.72 -25.18
CA ASN A 615 17.60 16.08 -24.53
C ASN A 615 16.25 16.73 -24.90
N ARG A 616 16.26 17.96 -25.44
CA ARG A 616 15.05 18.69 -25.88
C ARG A 616 14.58 18.30 -27.29
N MET A 617 15.26 17.37 -27.96
CA MET A 617 14.94 16.99 -29.34
C MET A 617 13.51 16.49 -29.51
N GLY A 618 12.97 15.72 -28.55
CA GLY A 618 11.60 15.21 -28.62
C GLY A 618 10.56 16.33 -28.71
N GLY A 619 10.64 17.30 -27.79
CA GLY A 619 9.76 18.48 -27.77
C GLY A 619 9.86 19.31 -29.06
N ILE A 620 11.08 19.62 -29.53
CA ILE A 620 11.29 20.41 -30.75
C ILE A 620 10.81 19.65 -32.01
N ALA A 621 11.11 18.35 -32.11
CA ALA A 621 10.70 17.52 -33.24
C ALA A 621 9.17 17.34 -33.30
N THR A 622 8.50 17.28 -32.14
CA THR A 622 7.04 17.28 -32.06
C THR A 622 6.45 18.58 -32.63
N SER A 623 7.02 19.73 -32.24
CA SER A 623 6.65 21.02 -32.82
C SER A 623 6.94 21.10 -34.32
N LEU A 624 8.06 20.51 -34.79
CA LEU A 624 8.40 20.41 -36.21
C LEU A 624 7.35 19.60 -36.97
N PHE A 625 6.92 18.44 -36.47
CA PHE A 625 5.84 17.67 -37.07
C PHE A 625 4.54 18.48 -37.12
N ARG A 626 4.14 19.11 -36.01
CA ARG A 626 2.93 19.96 -35.94
C ARG A 626 2.97 21.15 -36.90
N SER A 627 4.15 21.69 -37.20
CA SER A 627 4.33 22.77 -38.19
C SER A 627 3.96 22.38 -39.63
N GLY A 628 3.77 21.08 -39.91
CA GLY A 628 3.48 20.57 -41.24
C GLY A 628 4.65 19.82 -41.91
N TYR A 629 5.80 19.70 -41.24
CA TYR A 629 6.93 18.93 -41.76
C TYR A 629 6.65 17.42 -41.64
N ARG A 630 6.96 16.64 -42.68
CA ARG A 630 6.60 15.21 -42.77
C ARG A 630 7.76 14.28 -43.09
N ILE A 631 8.96 14.82 -43.28
CA ILE A 631 10.16 14.02 -43.55
C ILE A 631 10.79 13.68 -42.19
N LEU A 632 10.99 12.41 -41.89
CA LEU A 632 11.60 11.96 -40.64
C LEU A 632 13.09 12.42 -40.57
N PRO A 633 13.48 13.25 -39.58
CA PRO A 633 14.88 13.68 -39.44
C PRO A 633 15.78 12.50 -39.02
N PRO A 634 16.94 12.27 -39.68
CA PRO A 634 17.84 11.18 -39.30
C PRO A 634 18.44 11.37 -37.91
N GLU A 635 18.63 12.61 -37.46
CA GLU A 635 19.13 12.94 -36.12
C GLU A 635 18.19 12.42 -35.03
N LEU A 636 16.88 12.64 -35.22
CA LEU A 636 15.83 12.13 -34.34
C LEU A 636 15.80 10.60 -34.30
N VAL A 637 16.02 9.94 -35.45
CA VAL A 637 16.10 8.48 -35.51
C VAL A 637 17.29 7.95 -34.70
N GLU A 638 18.46 8.56 -34.82
CA GLU A 638 19.63 8.14 -34.05
C GLU A 638 19.41 8.30 -32.54
N GLN A 639 18.79 9.40 -32.10
CA GLN A 639 18.51 9.62 -30.68
C GLN A 639 17.43 8.67 -30.15
N ALA A 640 16.33 8.47 -30.89
CA ALA A 640 15.25 7.58 -30.51
C ALA A 640 15.71 6.12 -30.38
N LYS A 641 16.76 5.68 -31.07
CA LYS A 641 17.33 4.32 -30.88
C LYS A 641 17.72 4.04 -29.44
N TYR A 642 18.25 5.03 -28.72
CA TYR A 642 18.64 4.87 -27.33
C TYR A 642 17.41 4.79 -26.43
N GLY A 643 16.43 5.68 -26.60
CA GLY A 643 15.18 5.65 -25.81
C GLY A 643 14.36 4.36 -26.01
N LYS A 644 14.45 3.74 -27.20
CA LYS A 644 13.78 2.47 -27.49
C LYS A 644 14.33 1.29 -26.68
N SER A 645 15.50 1.37 -26.00
CA SER A 645 16.03 0.23 -25.24
C SER A 645 15.11 -0.21 -24.11
N ASP A 646 14.43 0.74 -23.46
CA ASP A 646 13.67 0.49 -22.24
C ASP A 646 12.29 -0.11 -22.54
N GLU A 647 11.83 0.02 -23.79
CA GLU A 647 10.53 -0.49 -24.25
C GLU A 647 10.44 -2.02 -24.31
N GLU A 648 11.57 -2.71 -24.18
CA GLU A 648 11.60 -4.16 -23.97
C GLU A 648 10.70 -4.55 -22.78
N TYR A 649 10.70 -3.73 -21.72
CA TYR A 649 10.01 -4.02 -20.46
C TYR A 649 8.54 -3.56 -20.44
N HIS A 650 8.14 -2.63 -21.32
CA HIS A 650 6.78 -2.03 -21.33
C HIS A 650 5.65 -3.04 -21.66
N THR A 651 6.01 -4.24 -22.14
CA THR A 651 5.06 -5.32 -22.43
C THR A 651 5.29 -6.58 -21.60
N MET A 652 6.26 -6.55 -20.68
CA MET A 652 6.50 -7.66 -19.76
C MET A 652 5.56 -7.52 -18.57
N LEU A 653 4.71 -8.52 -18.36
CA LEU A 653 4.13 -8.78 -17.05
C LEU A 653 5.21 -9.48 -16.24
N THR A 654 5.96 -8.70 -15.49
CA THR A 654 7.03 -9.17 -14.61
C THR A 654 6.47 -9.91 -13.39
N GLY A 655 5.16 -9.78 -13.12
CA GLY A 655 4.50 -10.26 -11.92
C GLY A 655 4.71 -9.33 -10.72
N ILE A 656 5.27 -8.14 -10.96
CA ILE A 656 5.61 -7.14 -9.95
C ILE A 656 4.71 -5.94 -10.19
N PRO A 657 3.64 -5.71 -9.40
CA PRO A 657 2.69 -4.62 -9.62
C PRO A 657 3.33 -3.23 -9.72
N ALA A 658 4.47 -2.97 -9.08
CA ALA A 658 5.18 -1.69 -9.21
C ALA A 658 5.85 -1.48 -10.59
N LEU A 659 6.23 -2.56 -11.28
CA LEU A 659 6.74 -2.51 -12.66
C LEU A 659 5.61 -2.74 -13.66
N ASP A 660 4.60 -3.53 -13.32
CA ASP A 660 3.48 -3.86 -14.20
C ASP A 660 2.38 -2.77 -14.19
N ASN A 661 2.29 -1.99 -13.10
CA ASN A 661 1.47 -0.78 -12.98
C ASN A 661 2.31 0.51 -13.03
N GLN A 662 3.59 0.41 -13.40
CA GLN A 662 4.34 1.60 -13.77
C GLN A 662 3.72 2.13 -15.08
N ASP A 663 3.41 3.43 -15.11
CA ASP A 663 3.07 4.13 -16.34
C ASP A 663 4.34 4.24 -17.19
N TRP A 664 4.70 3.13 -17.85
CA TRP A 664 5.77 3.10 -18.82
C TRP A 664 5.43 4.01 -19.99
N ASN A 665 5.94 5.23 -19.92
CA ASN A 665 5.84 6.20 -21.00
C ASN A 665 7.04 6.05 -21.93
N GLN A 666 6.81 6.30 -23.22
CA GLN A 666 7.89 6.42 -24.18
C GLN A 666 8.74 7.65 -23.83
N SER A 667 10.03 7.62 -24.14
CA SER A 667 10.82 8.86 -24.13
C SER A 667 10.26 9.85 -25.15
N GLU A 668 10.40 11.16 -24.91
CA GLU A 668 9.84 12.19 -25.78
C GLU A 668 10.36 12.09 -27.23
N GLU A 669 11.60 11.64 -27.41
CA GLU A 669 12.21 11.46 -28.74
C GLU A 669 11.59 10.27 -29.47
N CYS A 670 11.27 9.19 -28.76
CA CYS A 670 10.57 8.03 -29.33
C CYS A 670 9.14 8.40 -29.73
N GLU A 671 8.44 9.17 -28.89
CA GLU A 671 7.10 9.67 -29.23
C GLU A 671 7.15 10.56 -30.48
N ALA A 672 8.07 11.53 -30.51
CA ALA A 672 8.23 12.44 -31.64
C ALA A 672 8.59 11.71 -32.93
N GLU A 673 9.52 10.75 -32.90
CA GLU A 673 9.90 9.91 -34.03
C GLU A 673 8.68 9.16 -34.60
N ARG A 674 7.85 8.61 -33.73
CA ARG A 674 6.68 7.83 -34.12
C ARG A 674 5.53 8.65 -34.68
N LEU A 675 5.46 9.96 -34.41
CA LEU A 675 4.57 10.84 -35.16
C LEU A 675 4.88 10.82 -36.67
N PHE A 676 6.16 10.89 -37.03
CA PHE A 676 6.60 10.80 -38.43
C PHE A 676 6.42 9.40 -39.00
N THR A 677 6.85 8.37 -38.25
CA THR A 677 6.75 6.97 -38.70
C THR A 677 5.30 6.51 -38.84
N GLY A 678 4.42 6.87 -37.91
CA GLY A 678 2.99 6.57 -37.98
C GLY A 678 2.30 7.28 -39.14
N PHE A 679 2.63 8.56 -39.40
CA PHE A 679 2.17 9.26 -40.60
C PHE A 679 2.62 8.55 -41.89
N ARG A 680 3.90 8.16 -41.97
CA ARG A 680 4.45 7.49 -43.14
C ARG A 680 3.81 6.12 -43.38
N LEU A 681 3.56 5.35 -42.32
CA LEU A 681 2.83 4.08 -42.39
C LEU A 681 1.43 4.28 -43.01
N ALA A 682 0.69 5.29 -42.57
CA ALA A 682 -0.64 5.58 -43.09
C ALA A 682 -0.61 6.03 -44.57
N GLU A 683 0.36 6.87 -44.93
CA GLU A 683 0.55 7.32 -46.31
C GLU A 683 0.90 6.15 -47.24
N TYR A 684 1.87 5.32 -46.86
CA TYR A 684 2.27 4.15 -47.62
C TYR A 684 1.12 3.13 -47.77
N THR A 685 0.34 2.92 -46.70
CA THR A 685 -0.87 2.10 -46.73
C THR A 685 -1.87 2.62 -47.77
N MET A 686 -2.06 3.95 -47.85
CA MET A 686 -2.92 4.58 -48.85
C MET A 686 -2.38 4.40 -50.28
N GLU A 687 -1.06 4.47 -50.46
CA GLU A 687 -0.44 4.18 -51.76
C GLU A 687 -0.71 2.75 -52.22
N LEU A 688 -0.53 1.76 -51.33
CA LEU A 688 -0.78 0.35 -51.63
C LEU A 688 -2.26 0.12 -51.97
N ARG A 689 -3.17 0.73 -51.20
CA ARG A 689 -4.62 0.69 -51.49
C ARG A 689 -4.92 1.26 -52.88
N THR A 690 -4.33 2.39 -53.21
CA THR A 690 -4.56 3.09 -54.50
C THR A 690 -4.02 2.28 -55.67
N LYS A 691 -2.88 1.61 -55.48
CA LYS A 691 -2.27 0.71 -56.48
C LYS A 691 -2.96 -0.66 -56.54
N ASN A 692 -3.91 -0.94 -55.64
CA ASN A 692 -4.50 -2.26 -55.41
C ASN A 692 -3.44 -3.36 -55.20
N ASP A 693 -2.37 -3.01 -54.51
CA ASP A 693 -1.32 -3.95 -54.14
C ASP A 693 -1.86 -4.87 -53.03
N GLN A 694 -1.67 -6.18 -53.20
CA GLN A 694 -2.07 -7.21 -52.23
C GLN A 694 -0.88 -8.03 -51.70
N ASP A 695 0.32 -7.77 -52.20
CA ASP A 695 1.49 -8.63 -52.04
C ASP A 695 2.65 -7.96 -51.32
N SER A 696 2.74 -6.64 -51.30
CA SER A 696 3.68 -5.94 -50.42
C SER A 696 3.22 -5.96 -48.96
N SER A 697 4.17 -5.98 -48.02
CA SER A 697 3.91 -5.68 -46.61
C SER A 697 3.29 -4.29 -46.47
N LEU A 698 2.47 -4.07 -45.43
CA LEU A 698 1.99 -2.72 -45.11
C LEU A 698 3.07 -1.87 -44.43
N TRP A 699 4.17 -2.48 -43.97
CA TRP A 699 5.29 -1.73 -43.42
C TRP A 699 6.11 -1.06 -44.53
N PRO A 700 6.37 0.26 -44.46
CA PRO A 700 7.20 0.96 -45.43
C PRO A 700 8.62 0.35 -45.48
N PRO A 701 9.12 -0.07 -46.66
CA PRO A 701 10.38 -0.81 -46.78
C PRO A 701 11.62 0.01 -46.42
N GLU A 702 11.54 1.34 -46.45
CA GLU A 702 12.61 2.26 -46.05
C GLU A 702 12.75 2.43 -44.53
N LEU A 703 11.75 2.01 -43.74
CA LEU A 703 11.78 2.18 -42.29
C LEU A 703 12.38 0.95 -41.60
N PRO A 704 13.28 1.15 -40.60
CA PRO A 704 13.79 0.04 -39.80
C PRO A 704 12.64 -0.64 -39.04
N HIS A 705 12.74 -1.94 -38.81
CA HIS A 705 11.78 -2.65 -37.98
C HIS A 705 11.89 -2.20 -36.53
N GLU A 706 10.74 -2.11 -35.84
CA GLU A 706 10.73 -1.79 -34.41
C GLU A 706 11.32 -2.95 -33.58
N PRO A 707 12.17 -2.65 -32.58
CA PRO A 707 12.95 -3.65 -31.85
C PRO A 707 12.12 -4.50 -30.89
N TRP A 708 11.08 -3.91 -30.27
CA TRP A 708 10.31 -4.54 -29.19
C TRP A 708 8.81 -4.57 -29.47
N ASN A 709 8.08 -5.47 -28.78
CA ASN A 709 6.64 -5.60 -29.00
C ASN A 709 5.85 -4.32 -28.62
N ALA A 710 6.28 -3.61 -27.57
CA ALA A 710 5.67 -2.35 -27.16
C ALA A 710 5.79 -1.28 -28.26
N SER A 711 6.98 -1.18 -28.85
CA SER A 711 7.31 -0.26 -29.94
C SER A 711 6.34 -0.36 -31.12
N TRP A 712 5.95 -1.58 -31.51
CA TRP A 712 4.95 -1.80 -32.57
C TRP A 712 3.55 -1.28 -32.21
N SER A 713 3.16 -1.37 -30.94
CA SER A 713 1.88 -0.82 -30.46
C SER A 713 1.89 0.71 -30.50
N TYR A 714 2.99 1.32 -30.09
CA TYR A 714 3.17 2.76 -30.13
C TYR A 714 3.13 3.33 -31.56
N VAL A 715 3.78 2.67 -32.52
CA VAL A 715 3.67 3.06 -33.93
C VAL A 715 2.23 2.96 -34.44
N LEU A 716 1.52 1.89 -34.08
CA LEU A 716 0.12 1.71 -34.47
C LEU A 716 -0.77 2.83 -33.89
N ASP A 717 -0.55 3.21 -32.63
CA ASP A 717 -1.28 4.30 -31.97
C ASP A 717 -1.02 5.65 -32.66
N SER A 718 0.23 5.97 -32.98
CA SER A 718 0.59 7.17 -33.74
C SER A 718 0.00 7.17 -35.16
N ALA A 719 -0.07 6.02 -35.82
CA ALA A 719 -0.62 5.89 -37.17
C ALA A 719 -2.16 5.96 -37.21
N TRP A 720 -2.84 5.58 -36.12
CA TRP A 720 -4.28 5.32 -36.13
C TRP A 720 -5.11 6.53 -36.57
N SER A 721 -4.82 7.71 -36.01
CA SER A 721 -5.53 8.95 -36.34
C SER A 721 -5.39 9.30 -37.83
N HIS A 722 -4.22 9.06 -38.43
CA HIS A 722 -3.96 9.27 -39.85
C HIS A 722 -4.73 8.26 -40.72
N LEU A 723 -4.75 6.98 -40.35
CA LEU A 723 -5.53 5.95 -41.04
C LEU A 723 -7.03 6.26 -41.05
N VAL A 724 -7.57 6.79 -39.94
CA VAL A 724 -8.96 7.23 -39.81
C VAL A 724 -9.22 8.47 -40.68
N ASN A 725 -8.35 9.49 -40.59
CA ASN A 725 -8.48 10.72 -41.39
C ASN A 725 -8.42 10.47 -42.90
N LEU A 726 -7.65 9.48 -43.34
CA LEU A 726 -7.60 9.04 -44.74
C LEU A 726 -8.79 8.14 -45.14
N GLY A 727 -9.65 7.75 -44.20
CA GLY A 727 -10.78 6.85 -44.46
C GLY A 727 -10.35 5.44 -44.85
N ILE A 728 -9.20 4.97 -44.33
CA ILE A 728 -8.59 3.68 -44.70
C ILE A 728 -8.43 2.70 -43.54
N ALA A 729 -8.80 3.04 -42.31
CA ALA A 729 -8.65 2.17 -41.13
C ALA A 729 -9.26 0.76 -41.34
N ASN A 730 -10.54 0.67 -41.71
CA ASN A 730 -11.19 -0.63 -41.99
C ASN A 730 -10.51 -1.41 -43.12
N TRP A 731 -9.97 -0.71 -44.12
CA TRP A 731 -9.22 -1.37 -45.20
C TRP A 731 -7.90 -1.90 -44.68
N PHE A 732 -7.16 -1.10 -43.90
CA PHE A 732 -5.89 -1.46 -43.27
C PHE A 732 -6.04 -2.73 -42.42
N GLU A 733 -7.04 -2.82 -41.54
CA GLU A 733 -7.27 -4.01 -40.71
C GLU A 733 -7.41 -5.29 -41.54
N ASN A 734 -8.26 -5.24 -42.58
CA ASN A 734 -8.50 -6.39 -43.44
C ASN A 734 -7.26 -6.74 -44.28
N ALA A 735 -6.59 -5.73 -44.82
CA ALA A 735 -5.35 -5.89 -45.56
C ALA A 735 -4.24 -6.49 -44.68
N LEU A 736 -4.14 -6.06 -43.42
CA LEU A 736 -3.16 -6.50 -42.45
C LEU A 736 -3.38 -7.97 -42.07
N GLY A 737 -4.61 -8.34 -41.71
CA GLY A 737 -4.95 -9.73 -41.38
C GLY A 737 -4.70 -10.70 -42.55
N ASN A 738 -5.01 -10.29 -43.78
CA ASN A 738 -4.74 -11.11 -44.96
C ASN A 738 -3.24 -11.29 -45.24
N ARG A 739 -2.44 -10.24 -45.07
CA ARG A 739 -0.98 -10.27 -45.28
C ARG A 739 -0.25 -11.04 -44.19
N ALA A 740 -0.61 -10.81 -42.93
CA ALA A 740 0.01 -11.46 -41.78
C ALA A 740 -0.08 -13.00 -41.84
N ARG A 741 -1.14 -13.54 -42.48
CA ARG A 741 -1.34 -14.98 -42.68
C ARG A 741 -0.43 -15.61 -43.75
N LYS A 742 0.28 -14.82 -44.55
CA LYS A 742 1.20 -15.34 -45.58
C LYS A 742 2.51 -15.77 -44.92
N SER A 743 3.07 -16.90 -45.36
CA SER A 743 4.22 -17.55 -44.71
C SER A 743 5.56 -16.83 -44.90
N SER A 744 5.71 -16.02 -45.95
CA SER A 744 6.95 -15.28 -46.26
C SER A 744 7.38 -14.33 -45.13
N GLU A 745 8.70 -14.21 -44.92
CA GLU A 745 9.29 -13.34 -43.89
C GLU A 745 9.05 -11.84 -44.14
N ILE A 746 8.74 -11.45 -45.38
CA ILE A 746 8.42 -10.05 -45.72
C ILE A 746 7.21 -9.53 -44.93
N TYR A 747 6.33 -10.43 -44.44
CA TYR A 747 5.14 -10.08 -43.66
C TYR A 747 5.37 -10.16 -42.15
N LEU A 748 6.61 -10.32 -41.69
CA LEU A 748 6.93 -10.29 -40.26
C LEU A 748 6.46 -8.98 -39.58
N PRO A 749 6.64 -7.79 -40.18
CA PRO A 749 6.06 -6.55 -39.65
C PRO A 749 4.53 -6.59 -39.56
N ASP A 750 3.85 -7.13 -40.57
CA ASP A 750 2.39 -7.24 -40.59
C ASP A 750 1.88 -8.14 -39.45
N ARG A 751 2.59 -9.22 -39.13
CA ARG A 751 2.27 -10.07 -37.98
C ARG A 751 2.43 -9.32 -36.66
N LYS A 752 3.48 -8.51 -36.50
CA LYS A 752 3.71 -7.68 -35.30
C LYS A 752 2.64 -6.60 -35.12
N LEU A 753 2.26 -5.92 -36.20
CA LEU A 753 1.17 -4.96 -36.21
C LEU A 753 -0.18 -5.62 -35.93
N LEU A 754 -0.44 -6.82 -36.47
CA LEU A 754 -1.68 -7.56 -36.19
C LEU A 754 -1.79 -7.94 -34.71
N SER A 755 -0.70 -8.39 -34.08
CA SER A 755 -0.66 -8.68 -32.64
C SER A 755 -0.89 -7.42 -31.80
N SER A 756 -0.34 -6.27 -32.22
CA SER A 756 -0.57 -4.98 -31.56
C SER A 756 -2.02 -4.52 -31.69
N LEU A 757 -2.64 -4.74 -32.86
CA LEU A 757 -4.05 -4.44 -33.10
C LEU A 757 -4.97 -5.34 -32.26
N LEU A 758 -4.64 -6.63 -32.12
CA LEU A 758 -5.35 -7.54 -31.23
C LEU A 758 -5.31 -7.05 -29.78
N LYS A 759 -4.13 -6.65 -29.29
CA LYS A 759 -3.94 -6.09 -27.94
C LYS A 759 -4.77 -4.81 -27.75
N ARG A 760 -4.76 -3.91 -28.74
CA ARG A 760 -5.55 -2.67 -28.71
C ARG A 760 -7.04 -2.95 -28.57
N TYR A 761 -7.60 -3.86 -29.37
CA TYR A 761 -9.03 -4.15 -29.32
C TYR A 761 -9.46 -4.92 -28.08
N SER A 762 -8.67 -5.90 -27.64
CA SER A 762 -8.99 -6.63 -26.41
C SER A 762 -8.87 -5.73 -25.18
N GLY A 763 -7.85 -4.87 -25.11
CA GLY A 763 -7.67 -3.89 -24.04
C GLY A 763 -8.75 -2.81 -24.00
N ALA A 764 -9.23 -2.36 -25.17
CA ALA A 764 -10.35 -1.42 -25.28
C ALA A 764 -11.73 -2.09 -25.09
N ASN A 765 -11.77 -3.42 -24.88
CA ASN A 765 -13.00 -4.20 -24.77
C ASN A 765 -13.91 -4.10 -26.02
N ASP A 766 -13.33 -3.87 -27.21
CA ASP A 766 -14.03 -3.95 -28.49
C ASP A 766 -14.15 -5.43 -28.90
N LEU A 767 -15.22 -6.05 -28.44
CA LEU A 767 -15.44 -7.49 -28.57
C LEU A 767 -15.60 -7.93 -30.03
N GLU A 768 -16.30 -7.14 -30.85
CA GLU A 768 -16.51 -7.48 -32.26
C GLU A 768 -15.21 -7.40 -33.06
N ALA A 769 -14.43 -6.33 -32.85
CA ALA A 769 -13.12 -6.21 -33.49
C ALA A 769 -12.17 -7.31 -33.00
N THR A 770 -12.15 -7.60 -31.70
CA THR A 770 -11.37 -8.72 -31.13
C THR A 770 -11.71 -10.05 -31.82
N LEU A 771 -12.98 -10.36 -32.04
CA LEU A 771 -13.39 -11.57 -32.76
C LEU A 771 -12.91 -11.60 -34.21
N ARG A 772 -13.02 -10.49 -34.93
CA ARG A 772 -12.52 -10.39 -36.31
C ARG A 772 -11.02 -10.60 -36.39
N ILE A 773 -10.26 -9.99 -35.47
CA ILE A 773 -8.80 -10.08 -35.49
C ILE A 773 -8.30 -11.47 -35.06
N THR A 774 -8.89 -12.09 -34.04
CA THR A 774 -8.51 -13.44 -33.60
C THR A 774 -8.72 -14.50 -34.68
N ASP A 775 -9.72 -14.33 -35.57
CA ASP A 775 -9.93 -15.24 -36.71
C ASP A 775 -8.71 -15.34 -37.63
N TYR A 776 -7.99 -14.24 -37.85
CA TYR A 776 -6.77 -14.25 -38.66
C TYR A 776 -5.65 -15.09 -38.05
N PHE A 777 -5.57 -15.19 -36.71
CA PHE A 777 -4.60 -16.05 -36.03
C PHE A 777 -5.00 -17.53 -36.11
N ILE A 778 -6.27 -17.82 -35.81
CA ILE A 778 -6.80 -19.19 -35.70
C ILE A 778 -6.86 -19.88 -37.06
N THR A 779 -7.21 -19.14 -38.12
CA THR A 779 -7.34 -19.68 -39.49
C THR A 779 -6.06 -19.63 -40.31
N ALA A 780 -4.95 -19.16 -39.73
CA ALA A 780 -3.68 -19.07 -40.43
C ALA A 780 -3.12 -20.46 -40.78
N PRO A 781 -2.38 -20.61 -41.90
CA PRO A 781 -1.61 -21.82 -42.17
C PRO A 781 -0.65 -22.18 -41.04
N GLU A 782 -0.41 -23.48 -40.87
CA GLU A 782 0.52 -23.98 -39.85
C GLU A 782 1.93 -23.37 -40.01
N GLY A 783 2.54 -22.96 -38.90
CA GLY A 783 3.88 -22.36 -38.88
C GLY A 783 3.93 -20.85 -39.11
N VAL A 784 2.81 -20.19 -39.44
CA VAL A 784 2.77 -18.73 -39.62
C VAL A 784 2.85 -17.98 -38.28
N PHE A 785 2.06 -18.40 -37.30
CA PHE A 785 2.07 -17.90 -35.93
C PHE A 785 2.62 -18.96 -34.97
N LYS A 786 3.25 -18.52 -33.87
CA LYS A 786 3.70 -19.43 -32.82
C LYS A 786 2.50 -20.02 -32.09
N LYS A 787 2.62 -21.24 -31.58
CA LYS A 787 1.56 -21.90 -30.81
C LYS A 787 1.02 -21.02 -29.68
N LYS A 788 1.89 -20.36 -28.91
CA LYS A 788 1.48 -19.42 -27.84
C LYS A 788 0.60 -18.27 -28.34
N GLU A 789 0.84 -17.75 -29.55
CA GLU A 789 0.04 -16.66 -30.13
C GLU A 789 -1.35 -17.16 -30.53
N ILE A 790 -1.43 -18.36 -31.12
CA ILE A 790 -2.69 -19.02 -31.47
C ILE A 790 -3.49 -19.36 -30.22
N ASP A 791 -2.85 -19.92 -29.19
CA ASP A 791 -3.48 -20.26 -27.91
C ASP A 791 -4.04 -18.99 -27.23
N HIS A 792 -3.27 -17.90 -27.23
CA HIS A 792 -3.72 -16.62 -26.69
C HIS A 792 -4.90 -16.03 -27.47
N ALA A 793 -4.82 -16.00 -28.81
CA ALA A 793 -5.92 -15.55 -29.67
C ALA A 793 -7.18 -16.41 -29.49
N THR A 794 -7.03 -17.72 -29.31
CA THR A 794 -8.15 -18.64 -29.05
C THR A 794 -8.84 -18.33 -27.74
N LYS A 795 -8.08 -18.08 -26.66
CA LYS A 795 -8.64 -17.66 -25.36
C LYS A 795 -9.40 -16.34 -25.46
N LEU A 796 -8.81 -15.33 -26.10
CA LEU A 796 -9.48 -14.05 -26.34
C LEU A 796 -10.74 -14.20 -27.20
N CYS A 797 -10.71 -15.09 -28.20
CA CYS A 797 -11.87 -15.39 -29.04
C CYS A 797 -13.02 -15.99 -28.21
N SER A 798 -12.75 -16.97 -27.36
CA SER A 798 -13.75 -17.57 -26.46
C SER A 798 -14.29 -16.53 -25.48
N TRP A 799 -13.42 -15.77 -24.82
CA TRP A 799 -13.83 -14.68 -23.93
C TRP A 799 -14.75 -13.67 -24.63
N ALA A 800 -14.37 -13.18 -25.81
CA ALA A 800 -15.16 -12.19 -26.55
C ALA A 800 -16.53 -12.74 -26.99
N ARG A 801 -16.61 -14.02 -27.39
CA ARG A 801 -17.89 -14.70 -27.70
C ARG A 801 -18.81 -14.70 -26.49
N VAL A 802 -18.30 -15.05 -25.32
CA VAL A 802 -19.09 -15.12 -24.09
C VAL A 802 -19.59 -13.74 -23.67
N GLN A 803 -18.73 -12.72 -23.69
CA GLN A 803 -19.11 -11.34 -23.35
C GLN A 803 -20.17 -10.77 -24.31
N LEU A 804 -20.00 -10.96 -25.63
CA LEU A 804 -21.03 -10.59 -26.61
C LEU A 804 -22.31 -11.40 -26.43
N GLY A 805 -22.19 -12.67 -26.04
CA GLY A 805 -23.31 -13.53 -25.71
C GLY A 805 -24.18 -12.91 -24.60
N PHE A 806 -23.58 -12.43 -23.52
CA PHE A 806 -24.32 -11.70 -22.48
C PHE A 806 -24.93 -10.39 -22.99
N ALA A 807 -24.21 -9.62 -23.79
CA ALA A 807 -24.72 -8.37 -24.36
C ALA A 807 -25.98 -8.62 -25.21
N PHE A 808 -25.93 -9.58 -26.15
CA PHE A 808 -27.09 -9.94 -26.96
C PHE A 808 -28.24 -10.56 -26.15
N ALA A 809 -27.93 -11.33 -25.11
CA ALA A 809 -28.95 -11.85 -24.21
C ALA A 809 -29.71 -10.72 -23.50
N LYS A 810 -29.00 -9.68 -23.04
CA LYS A 810 -29.57 -8.48 -22.41
C LYS A 810 -30.44 -7.67 -23.38
N GLU A 811 -30.08 -7.62 -24.66
CA GLU A 811 -30.87 -6.99 -25.73
C GLU A 811 -32.07 -7.83 -26.20
N GLY A 812 -32.21 -9.07 -25.72
CA GLY A 812 -33.26 -10.00 -26.13
C GLY A 812 -32.97 -10.75 -27.45
N ASN A 813 -31.78 -10.60 -28.03
CA ASN A 813 -31.34 -11.37 -29.21
C ASN A 813 -30.79 -12.75 -28.80
N LEU A 814 -31.67 -13.59 -28.25
CA LEU A 814 -31.32 -14.90 -27.69
C LEU A 814 -30.70 -15.84 -28.73
N LYS A 815 -31.17 -15.76 -29.99
CA LYS A 815 -30.61 -16.54 -31.10
C LYS A 815 -29.10 -16.29 -31.26
N ARG A 816 -28.71 -15.01 -31.33
CA ARG A 816 -27.31 -14.64 -31.51
C ARG A 816 -26.47 -14.99 -30.28
N ALA A 817 -27.01 -14.76 -29.09
CA ALA A 817 -26.35 -15.13 -27.84
C ALA A 817 -26.06 -16.63 -27.77
N LYS A 818 -27.01 -17.47 -28.19
CA LYS A 818 -26.87 -18.93 -28.23
C LYS A 818 -25.86 -19.42 -29.26
N GLU A 819 -25.83 -18.81 -30.45
CA GLU A 819 -24.80 -19.09 -31.46
C GLU A 819 -23.39 -18.83 -30.88
N LEU A 820 -23.21 -17.72 -30.19
CA LEU A 820 -21.93 -17.35 -29.57
C LEU A 820 -21.55 -18.26 -28.40
N ALA A 821 -22.49 -18.55 -27.51
CA ALA A 821 -22.27 -19.48 -26.39
C ALA A 821 -21.90 -20.88 -26.89
N THR A 822 -22.62 -21.39 -27.91
CA THR A 822 -22.31 -22.69 -28.54
C THR A 822 -20.92 -22.70 -29.16
N ALA A 823 -20.54 -21.61 -29.85
CA ALA A 823 -19.22 -21.48 -30.45
C ALA A 823 -18.10 -21.40 -29.40
N ALA A 824 -18.34 -20.77 -28.25
CA ALA A 824 -17.40 -20.76 -27.13
C ALA A 824 -17.24 -22.17 -26.54
N LEU A 825 -18.36 -22.86 -26.24
CA LEU A 825 -18.35 -24.23 -25.71
C LEU A 825 -17.80 -25.28 -26.68
N THR A 826 -17.83 -25.01 -27.98
CA THR A 826 -17.17 -25.87 -28.98
C THR A 826 -15.66 -25.74 -28.90
N ALA A 827 -15.15 -24.54 -28.57
CA ALA A 827 -13.73 -24.29 -28.41
C ALA A 827 -13.21 -24.78 -27.06
N ASP A 828 -13.96 -24.54 -25.98
CA ASP A 828 -13.69 -25.04 -24.64
C ASP A 828 -14.98 -25.53 -23.97
N PRO A 829 -15.26 -26.84 -23.97
CA PRO A 829 -16.46 -27.41 -23.36
C PRO A 829 -16.56 -27.25 -21.84
N SER A 830 -15.46 -26.87 -21.19
CA SER A 830 -15.34 -26.79 -19.73
C SER A 830 -15.33 -25.35 -19.17
N ASP A 831 -15.38 -24.33 -20.05
CA ASP A 831 -15.42 -22.91 -19.67
C ASP A 831 -16.69 -22.60 -18.86
N GLY A 832 -16.53 -22.31 -17.58
CA GLY A 832 -17.64 -22.11 -16.66
C GLY A 832 -18.46 -20.85 -16.92
N THR A 833 -17.87 -19.82 -17.50
CA THR A 833 -18.63 -18.62 -17.86
C THR A 833 -19.50 -18.88 -19.10
N ALA A 834 -18.98 -19.62 -20.08
CA ALA A 834 -19.77 -20.07 -21.23
C ALA A 834 -20.88 -21.05 -20.82
N LEU A 835 -20.59 -21.99 -19.91
CA LEU A 835 -21.55 -22.95 -19.35
C LEU A 835 -22.66 -22.25 -18.55
N PHE A 836 -22.33 -21.21 -17.79
CA PHE A 836 -23.32 -20.37 -17.10
C PHE A 836 -24.22 -19.62 -18.09
N LEU A 837 -23.63 -19.01 -19.13
CA LEU A 837 -24.40 -18.33 -20.17
C LEU A 837 -25.36 -19.29 -20.88
N ASP A 838 -24.92 -20.51 -21.21
CA ASP A 838 -25.77 -21.55 -21.80
C ASP A 838 -26.99 -21.88 -20.91
N ALA A 839 -26.77 -22.13 -19.62
CA ALA A 839 -27.86 -22.39 -18.68
C ALA A 839 -28.82 -21.21 -18.54
N ARG A 840 -28.29 -19.98 -18.48
CA ARG A 840 -29.10 -18.76 -18.40
C ARG A 840 -29.94 -18.54 -19.67
N LEU A 841 -29.39 -18.83 -20.84
CA LEU A 841 -30.11 -18.73 -22.11
C LEU A 841 -31.27 -19.74 -22.19
N ILE A 842 -31.09 -20.96 -21.67
CA ILE A 842 -32.20 -21.94 -21.57
C ILE A 842 -33.34 -21.37 -20.73
N TRP A 843 -33.05 -20.73 -19.59
CA TRP A 843 -34.09 -20.05 -18.81
C TRP A 843 -34.81 -18.98 -19.63
N LEU A 844 -34.05 -18.06 -20.25
CA LEU A 844 -34.63 -16.94 -20.99
C LEU A 844 -35.47 -17.38 -22.20
N GLU A 845 -35.04 -18.44 -22.91
CA GLU A 845 -35.77 -18.97 -24.08
C GLU A 845 -37.04 -19.73 -23.69
N SER A 846 -36.96 -20.56 -22.66
CA SER A 846 -38.07 -21.42 -22.23
C SER A 846 -39.05 -20.74 -21.27
N ASN A 847 -38.63 -19.63 -20.66
CA ASN A 847 -39.25 -19.03 -19.48
C ASN A 847 -39.52 -20.07 -18.36
N SER A 848 -38.63 -21.07 -18.23
CA SER A 848 -38.78 -22.19 -17.28
C SER A 848 -37.57 -22.27 -16.35
N PRO A 849 -37.74 -21.90 -15.06
CA PRO A 849 -36.71 -22.09 -14.04
C PRO A 849 -36.30 -23.56 -13.88
N ASP A 850 -37.23 -24.52 -14.01
CA ASP A 850 -36.93 -25.95 -13.91
C ASP A 850 -35.93 -26.43 -14.99
N GLN A 851 -36.12 -25.98 -16.24
CA GLN A 851 -35.18 -26.31 -17.32
C GLN A 851 -33.81 -25.66 -17.11
N CYS A 852 -33.77 -24.47 -16.49
CA CYS A 852 -32.53 -23.82 -16.09
C CYS A 852 -31.78 -24.65 -15.03
N ILE A 853 -32.49 -25.13 -14.01
CA ILE A 853 -31.89 -25.94 -12.93
C ILE A 853 -31.30 -27.22 -13.51
N GLU A 854 -32.04 -27.92 -14.37
CA GLU A 854 -31.57 -29.14 -15.01
C GLU A 854 -30.32 -28.87 -15.87
N ARG A 855 -30.35 -27.82 -16.69
CA ARG A 855 -29.19 -27.46 -17.52
C ARG A 855 -27.98 -27.04 -16.68
N ALA A 856 -28.17 -26.21 -15.65
CA ALA A 856 -27.08 -25.76 -14.79
C ALA A 856 -26.41 -26.94 -14.06
N LYS A 857 -27.19 -27.92 -13.59
CA LYS A 857 -26.66 -29.15 -12.98
C LYS A 857 -25.85 -29.99 -13.96
N GLN A 858 -26.35 -30.18 -15.19
CA GLN A 858 -25.59 -30.87 -16.25
C GLN A 858 -24.28 -30.13 -16.59
N ASN A 859 -24.30 -28.80 -16.53
CA ASN A 859 -23.13 -27.98 -16.83
C ASN A 859 -22.11 -28.01 -15.68
N LEU A 860 -22.53 -28.12 -14.43
CA LEU A 860 -21.63 -28.34 -13.28
C LEU A 860 -20.79 -29.64 -13.44
N GLU A 861 -21.33 -30.67 -14.07
CA GLU A 861 -20.59 -31.93 -14.33
C GLU A 861 -19.49 -31.79 -15.40
N LYS A 862 -19.54 -30.75 -16.23
CA LYS A 862 -18.57 -30.50 -17.32
C LYS A 862 -17.50 -29.48 -16.95
N LEU A 863 -17.74 -28.74 -15.88
CA LEU A 863 -16.92 -27.61 -15.45
C LEU A 863 -15.47 -28.05 -15.17
N ALA A 864 -14.51 -27.21 -15.53
CA ALA A 864 -13.12 -27.42 -15.15
C ALA A 864 -12.98 -27.45 -13.60
N PRO A 865 -12.23 -28.40 -13.00
CA PRO A 865 -12.15 -28.53 -11.55
C PRO A 865 -11.63 -27.30 -10.80
N ASP A 866 -10.87 -26.46 -11.48
CA ASP A 866 -10.23 -25.23 -10.97
C ASP A 866 -10.99 -23.94 -11.33
N ASP A 867 -12.14 -24.02 -12.00
CA ASP A 867 -12.97 -22.85 -12.36
C ASP A 867 -13.97 -22.50 -11.24
N GLU A 868 -13.46 -21.97 -10.13
CA GLU A 868 -14.25 -21.55 -8.97
C GLU A 868 -15.31 -20.49 -9.34
N ILE A 869 -14.97 -19.56 -10.24
CA ILE A 869 -15.86 -18.49 -10.70
C ILE A 869 -17.07 -19.10 -11.43
N GLY A 870 -16.81 -19.99 -12.39
CA GLY A 870 -17.84 -20.74 -13.10
C GLY A 870 -18.71 -21.58 -12.17
N HIS A 871 -18.07 -22.21 -11.18
CA HIS A 871 -18.75 -23.02 -10.17
C HIS A 871 -19.73 -22.18 -9.35
N GLY A 872 -19.25 -21.08 -8.76
CA GLY A 872 -20.06 -20.16 -7.97
C GLY A 872 -21.23 -19.60 -8.77
N ARG A 873 -20.99 -19.18 -10.02
CA ARG A 873 -22.02 -18.64 -10.92
C ARG A 873 -23.13 -19.65 -11.25
N LEU A 874 -22.76 -20.90 -11.59
CA LEU A 874 -23.74 -21.95 -11.89
C LEU A 874 -24.56 -22.34 -10.66
N LEU A 875 -23.95 -22.44 -9.49
CA LEU A 875 -24.65 -22.71 -8.22
C LEU A 875 -25.61 -21.57 -7.87
N ASN A 876 -25.16 -20.32 -8.00
CA ASN A 876 -25.99 -19.15 -7.76
C ASN A 876 -27.17 -19.10 -8.75
N LEU A 877 -26.96 -19.48 -10.02
CA LEU A 877 -28.05 -19.54 -11.01
C LEU A 877 -29.13 -20.54 -10.62
N VAL A 878 -28.76 -21.71 -10.08
CA VAL A 878 -29.70 -22.68 -9.53
C VAL A 878 -30.48 -22.08 -8.36
N GLY A 879 -29.80 -21.37 -7.45
CA GLY A 879 -30.43 -20.63 -6.36
C GLY A 879 -31.45 -19.60 -6.85
N CYS A 880 -31.09 -18.78 -7.85
CA CYS A 880 -32.01 -17.79 -8.44
C CYS A 880 -33.23 -18.45 -9.09
N ALA A 881 -33.05 -19.58 -9.79
CA ALA A 881 -34.16 -20.30 -10.39
C ALA A 881 -35.12 -20.89 -9.33
N LEU A 882 -34.60 -21.36 -8.19
CA LEU A 882 -35.40 -21.83 -7.06
C LEU A 882 -36.12 -20.69 -6.34
N ASP A 883 -35.50 -19.52 -6.21
CA ASP A 883 -36.13 -18.33 -5.65
C ASP A 883 -37.34 -17.88 -6.50
N GLU A 884 -37.22 -17.92 -7.83
CA GLU A 884 -38.33 -17.66 -8.77
C GLU A 884 -39.47 -18.67 -8.60
N LEU A 885 -39.15 -19.94 -8.32
CA LEU A 885 -40.11 -20.99 -7.99
C LEU A 885 -40.68 -20.86 -6.57
N LYS A 886 -40.20 -19.89 -5.78
CA LYS A 886 -40.55 -19.68 -4.36
C LYS A 886 -40.17 -20.83 -3.44
N ASP A 887 -39.21 -21.66 -3.85
CA ASP A 887 -38.59 -22.68 -2.99
C ASP A 887 -37.39 -22.06 -2.26
N TRP A 888 -37.68 -21.15 -1.33
CA TRP A 888 -36.68 -20.34 -0.64
C TRP A 888 -35.75 -21.16 0.25
N ASP A 889 -36.22 -22.30 0.75
CA ASP A 889 -35.40 -23.21 1.55
C ASP A 889 -34.29 -23.83 0.70
N GLN A 890 -34.62 -24.33 -0.49
CA GLN A 890 -33.59 -24.83 -1.40
C GLN A 890 -32.76 -23.67 -1.97
N ALA A 891 -33.36 -22.53 -2.32
CA ALA A 891 -32.64 -21.38 -2.84
C ALA A 891 -31.50 -20.95 -1.89
N ALA A 892 -31.77 -20.84 -0.59
CA ALA A 892 -30.77 -20.53 0.42
C ALA A 892 -29.61 -21.54 0.44
N VAL A 893 -29.90 -22.85 0.36
CA VAL A 893 -28.86 -23.89 0.31
C VAL A 893 -27.95 -23.72 -0.92
N TRP A 894 -28.50 -23.36 -2.07
CA TRP A 894 -27.71 -23.17 -3.30
C TRP A 894 -26.91 -21.87 -3.29
N PHE A 895 -27.44 -20.77 -2.72
CA PHE A 895 -26.66 -19.55 -2.53
C PHE A 895 -25.50 -19.75 -1.54
N GLU A 896 -25.72 -20.51 -0.46
CA GLU A 896 -24.65 -20.87 0.47
C GLU A 896 -23.58 -21.74 -0.21
N LYS A 897 -23.97 -22.70 -1.06
CA LYS A 897 -23.02 -23.47 -1.88
C LYS A 897 -22.24 -22.56 -2.84
N ALA A 898 -22.91 -21.61 -3.48
CA ALA A 898 -22.25 -20.66 -4.38
C ALA A 898 -21.20 -19.83 -3.65
N TRP A 899 -21.53 -19.32 -2.45
CA TRP A 899 -20.60 -18.60 -1.60
C TRP A 899 -19.40 -19.46 -1.18
N LYS A 900 -19.62 -20.71 -0.77
CA LYS A 900 -18.55 -21.64 -0.41
C LYS A 900 -17.67 -22.02 -1.60
N ALA A 901 -18.23 -22.05 -2.81
CA ALA A 901 -17.47 -22.36 -4.02
C ALA A 901 -16.65 -21.16 -4.52
N HIS A 902 -17.12 -19.93 -4.29
CA HIS A 902 -16.44 -18.71 -4.72
C HIS A 902 -16.85 -17.51 -3.83
N SER A 903 -16.08 -17.26 -2.78
CA SER A 903 -16.40 -16.27 -1.74
C SER A 903 -15.95 -14.84 -2.04
N SER A 904 -15.48 -14.56 -3.26
CA SER A 904 -15.05 -13.19 -3.61
C SER A 904 -16.19 -12.31 -4.16
N ASP A 905 -17.33 -12.91 -4.52
CA ASP A 905 -18.50 -12.19 -5.06
C ASP A 905 -19.58 -12.03 -3.97
N PRO A 906 -19.75 -10.82 -3.41
CA PRO A 906 -20.69 -10.59 -2.30
C PRO A 906 -22.16 -10.65 -2.73
N THR A 907 -22.43 -10.77 -4.04
CA THR A 907 -23.78 -10.98 -4.58
C THR A 907 -24.40 -12.29 -4.07
N TYR A 908 -23.59 -13.34 -3.86
CA TYR A 908 -24.12 -14.63 -3.40
C TYR A 908 -24.64 -14.55 -1.96
N LEU A 909 -23.95 -13.81 -1.09
CA LEU A 909 -24.43 -13.51 0.25
C LEU A 909 -25.65 -12.59 0.25
N SER A 910 -25.72 -11.65 -0.69
CA SER A 910 -26.89 -10.79 -0.85
C SER A 910 -28.14 -11.61 -1.20
N ASN A 911 -28.01 -12.53 -2.15
CA ASN A 911 -29.09 -13.44 -2.52
C ASN A 911 -29.47 -14.40 -1.38
N LEU A 912 -28.47 -14.87 -0.62
CA LEU A 912 -28.69 -15.70 0.57
C LEU A 912 -29.47 -14.96 1.65
N ALA A 913 -29.10 -13.71 1.95
CA ALA A 913 -29.78 -12.86 2.92
C ALA A 913 -31.23 -12.62 2.52
N GLU A 914 -31.47 -12.32 1.24
CA GLU A 914 -32.82 -12.14 0.70
C GLU A 914 -33.66 -13.42 0.78
N ALA A 915 -33.09 -14.59 0.45
CA ALA A 915 -33.78 -15.88 0.57
C ALA A 915 -34.16 -16.18 2.03
N HIS A 916 -33.26 -15.92 2.99
CA HIS A 916 -33.55 -16.05 4.42
C HIS A 916 -34.63 -15.08 4.89
N HIS A 917 -34.62 -13.85 4.38
CA HIS A 917 -35.65 -12.87 4.69
C HIS A 917 -37.03 -13.33 4.17
N LYS A 918 -37.11 -13.77 2.91
CA LYS A 918 -38.36 -14.26 2.28
C LYS A 918 -38.97 -15.46 3.01
N ARG A 919 -38.15 -16.37 3.55
CA ARG A 919 -38.62 -17.52 4.34
C ARG A 919 -38.90 -17.19 5.82
N GLY A 920 -38.72 -15.95 6.26
CA GLY A 920 -38.99 -15.51 7.64
C GLY A 920 -37.89 -15.83 8.66
N ALA A 921 -36.71 -16.25 8.20
CA ALA A 921 -35.55 -16.57 9.02
C ALA A 921 -34.74 -15.29 9.32
N LYS A 922 -35.25 -14.48 10.26
CA LYS A 922 -34.75 -13.11 10.51
C LYS A 922 -33.30 -13.05 10.98
N GLU A 923 -32.89 -13.98 11.83
CA GLU A 923 -31.54 -13.99 12.39
C GLU A 923 -30.52 -14.36 11.31
N GLU A 924 -30.82 -15.40 10.52
CA GLU A 924 -29.99 -15.83 9.41
C GLU A 924 -29.92 -14.78 8.30
N ALA A 925 -31.04 -14.08 8.02
CA ALA A 925 -31.07 -12.97 7.09
C ALA A 925 -30.16 -11.82 7.52
N SER A 926 -30.25 -11.42 8.80
CA SER A 926 -29.40 -10.36 9.37
C SER A 926 -27.92 -10.73 9.33
N ASN A 927 -27.57 -11.98 9.70
CA ASN A 927 -26.19 -12.45 9.69
C ASN A 927 -25.60 -12.45 8.27
N ALA A 928 -26.35 -12.97 7.29
CA ALA A 928 -25.92 -12.97 5.90
C ALA A 928 -25.82 -11.54 5.33
N ALA A 929 -26.73 -10.62 5.70
CA ALA A 929 -26.70 -9.24 5.25
C ALA A 929 -25.51 -8.44 5.80
N GLN A 930 -25.19 -8.62 7.09
CA GLN A 930 -24.00 -8.00 7.70
C GLN A 930 -22.72 -8.50 7.02
N LEU A 931 -22.63 -9.81 6.74
CA LEU A 931 -21.50 -10.38 6.05
C LEU A 931 -21.39 -9.85 4.62
N ALA A 932 -22.52 -9.76 3.88
CA ALA A 932 -22.55 -9.19 2.54
C ALA A 932 -22.05 -7.74 2.51
N LYS A 933 -22.49 -6.89 3.45
CA LYS A 933 -22.05 -5.49 3.59
C LYS A 933 -20.56 -5.38 3.91
N ARG A 934 -20.05 -6.20 4.82
CA ARG A 934 -18.60 -6.27 5.14
C ARG A 934 -17.77 -6.71 3.93
N SER A 935 -18.34 -7.57 3.08
CA SER A 935 -17.73 -8.00 1.82
C SER A 935 -17.97 -7.03 0.65
N GLY A 936 -18.53 -5.83 0.89
CA GLY A 936 -18.65 -4.75 -0.11
C GLY A 936 -19.97 -4.68 -0.89
N ALA A 937 -21.01 -5.45 -0.52
CA ALA A 937 -22.32 -5.33 -1.17
C ALA A 937 -23.08 -4.05 -0.73
N THR A 938 -23.76 -3.41 -1.69
CA THR A 938 -24.47 -2.13 -1.50
C THR A 938 -25.95 -2.19 -1.88
N THR A 939 -26.56 -3.38 -1.97
CA THR A 939 -27.95 -3.52 -2.41
C THR A 939 -28.94 -3.05 -1.33
N ALA A 940 -29.99 -2.33 -1.74
CA ALA A 940 -30.98 -1.73 -0.84
C ALA A 940 -31.75 -2.75 0.02
N ILE A 941 -31.89 -3.99 -0.45
CA ILE A 941 -32.51 -5.07 0.32
C ILE A 941 -31.72 -5.41 1.59
N LEU A 942 -30.40 -5.19 1.59
CA LEU A 942 -29.58 -5.41 2.79
C LEU A 942 -29.87 -4.35 3.84
N ASP A 943 -30.04 -3.10 3.43
CA ASP A 943 -30.41 -2.00 4.34
C ASP A 943 -31.80 -2.26 4.96
N GLU A 944 -32.75 -2.75 4.15
CA GLU A 944 -34.07 -3.18 4.63
C GLU A 944 -33.98 -4.31 5.66
N ILE A 945 -33.18 -5.36 5.39
CA ILE A 945 -32.99 -6.49 6.31
C ILE A 945 -32.36 -6.03 7.63
N LEU A 946 -31.42 -5.08 7.58
CA LEU A 946 -30.69 -4.57 8.75
C LEU A 946 -31.42 -3.46 9.52
N GLY A 947 -32.50 -2.91 8.95
CA GLY A 947 -33.25 -1.81 9.56
C GLY A 947 -32.53 -0.46 9.50
N GLU A 948 -31.55 -0.33 8.60
CA GLU A 948 -30.87 0.93 8.30
C GLU A 948 -31.79 1.73 7.36
N LYS A 949 -32.19 2.95 7.75
CA LYS A 949 -33.02 3.78 6.86
C LYS A 949 -32.23 4.17 5.62
N ALA A 950 -32.77 3.83 4.45
CA ALA A 950 -32.28 4.24 3.12
C ALA A 950 -32.15 5.76 2.95
#